data_AF-A0A8C1XL19-F1
#
_entry.id   AF-A0A8C1XL19-F1
#
_cell.length_a   1.000
_cell.length_b   1.000
_cell.length_c   1.000
_cell.angle_alpha   90.00
_cell.angle_beta   90.00
_cell.angle_gamma   90.00
#
_symmetry.space_group_name_H-M   'P 1'
#
loop_
_entity.id
_entity.type
_entity.pdbx_description
1 polymer ?
#
loop_
_entity_poly.entity_id
_entity_poly.type
_entity_poly.pdbx_seq_one_letter_code
_entity_poly.pdbx_strand_id
1 'polypeptide(L)'
;MEALSNPREQNSEIESAVRNLLSCIRRHSSPQAHENPNSSPTVAPQPGTSASFGVGQTVSRPNTVQQEMQRAFPALYHGSRKRMKKMAPEPAKLTSVKFLEFQFCLLSKNSQKTPKDETVLLQAGLGRRTVNIPDNADHTEITKVLLQEYPKLQNLRGGWLPQKASGKFMIPNAFTYFLSFYQHCYCFSHVYLKGDSGQMKTTSLAQDSHGYTAKILKTSSNNGKNVIYIVPLQEEIDITPLPYNAPEFHNMPKNICMTCGISVPFQLLPCPLEDCQSNNVIESESDKEKENEEAHGLSHKSDVICLDACPICGEEFSAEVMPYHASTCAESFPEIFPSIMDGNSVDETASLPSQTSTRLQSTTFQLDPDHLTPGPSVSAESAPSMCDDWKRIELPERPAIQYRQCTLRQKEDEPPLKVRIDIREDMEDQEGRMIHFYKVPKIDWTRPLQCQLEGDVATGDGVQRHFFSMVMHKLQNGFLFNVGNGNGTALFEGQADHLIPSTSLVLLQSDLFVMTGRIIGNSFLHGGPSLASVSPAIVHVLLGGSPQTATITIEDVADIDIRETIQMLAVGDSKNDFTEDQKAPINQLAMSWDLPVLTTTKRTWLLHNLLQHAVLTRTWRQVKQLRQGLKETMVWQLLEARPDVASVIFTRQSMADWSTQVLLNNIIWPMEDEEGDNEPPFTTQCRISGYLRKFVETADQCKLKQLVKFWVGWELPMKEMQVKVVQAESPTSSTCFCILRLPAHYTTYDHFKKHLEICIATSDVGFGLV
;
A
#
# COMPACT_ATOMS: atom_id res chain seq x y z
N MET A 1 -58.25 10.44 -14.60
CA MET A 1 -58.73 9.09 -14.24
C MET A 1 -57.72 8.11 -14.80
N GLU A 2 -56.73 7.73 -14.01
CA GLU A 2 -55.77 6.67 -14.38
C GLU A 2 -55.72 5.68 -13.22
N ALA A 3 -55.89 4.42 -13.57
CA ALA A 3 -56.16 3.32 -12.67
C ALA A 3 -54.87 2.82 -12.00
N LEU A 4 -54.90 2.76 -10.68
CA LEU A 4 -53.92 2.11 -9.83
C LEU A 4 -53.90 0.59 -10.13
N SER A 5 -52.77 0.08 -10.64
CA SER A 5 -52.53 -1.35 -10.82
C SER A 5 -52.10 -1.98 -9.49
N ASN A 6 -52.73 -3.09 -9.12
CA ASN A 6 -52.68 -3.69 -7.78
C ASN A 6 -51.41 -4.56 -7.60
N PRO A 7 -50.55 -4.32 -6.58
CA PRO A 7 -49.29 -5.05 -6.35
C PRO A 7 -49.42 -6.56 -6.08
N ARG A 8 -50.65 -7.06 -5.88
CA ARG A 8 -50.91 -8.49 -5.60
C ARG A 8 -50.90 -9.39 -6.85
N GLU A 9 -51.13 -8.85 -8.05
CA GLU A 9 -51.15 -9.66 -9.28
C GLU A 9 -49.74 -9.94 -9.82
N GLN A 10 -48.80 -9.00 -9.70
CA GLN A 10 -47.40 -9.21 -10.12
C GLN A 10 -46.67 -10.27 -9.27
N ASN A 11 -46.99 -10.36 -7.96
CA ASN A 11 -46.39 -11.36 -7.09
C ASN A 11 -46.87 -12.80 -7.38
N SER A 12 -48.09 -12.96 -7.93
CA SER A 12 -48.64 -14.26 -8.32
C SER A 12 -47.93 -14.84 -9.55
N GLU A 13 -47.59 -14.01 -10.53
CA GLU A 13 -46.87 -14.42 -11.75
C GLU A 13 -45.42 -14.79 -11.45
N ILE A 14 -44.76 -14.06 -10.54
CA ILE A 14 -43.40 -14.36 -10.09
C ILE A 14 -43.36 -15.67 -9.29
N GLU A 15 -44.33 -15.92 -8.40
CA GLU A 15 -44.42 -17.20 -7.68
C GLU A 15 -44.69 -18.39 -8.61
N SER A 16 -45.53 -18.20 -9.64
CA SER A 16 -45.81 -19.23 -10.65
C SER A 16 -44.55 -19.57 -11.48
N ALA A 17 -43.78 -18.54 -11.88
CA ALA A 17 -42.52 -18.71 -12.59
C ALA A 17 -41.46 -19.46 -11.75
N VAL A 18 -41.35 -19.13 -10.47
CA VAL A 18 -40.42 -19.79 -9.54
C VAL A 18 -40.81 -21.25 -9.27
N ARG A 19 -42.11 -21.56 -9.13
CA ARG A 19 -42.58 -22.95 -8.97
C ARG A 19 -42.34 -23.79 -10.23
N ASN A 20 -42.52 -23.21 -11.42
CA ASN A 20 -42.21 -23.89 -12.67
C ASN A 20 -40.70 -24.17 -12.81
N LEU A 21 -39.85 -23.20 -12.44
CA LEU A 21 -38.39 -23.38 -12.45
C LEU A 21 -37.94 -24.48 -11.47
N LEU A 22 -38.50 -24.52 -10.26
CA LEU A 22 -38.22 -25.56 -9.27
C LEU A 22 -38.70 -26.95 -9.73
N SER A 23 -39.81 -27.02 -10.48
CA SER A 23 -40.31 -28.26 -11.08
C SER A 23 -39.40 -28.77 -12.20
N CYS A 24 -38.78 -27.87 -12.97
CA CYS A 24 -37.80 -28.21 -14.00
C CYS A 24 -36.48 -28.70 -13.41
N ILE A 25 -36.04 -28.09 -12.29
CA ILE A 25 -34.80 -28.48 -11.59
C ILE A 25 -34.97 -29.85 -10.91
N ARG A 26 -36.11 -30.12 -10.27
CA ARG A 26 -36.40 -31.44 -9.67
C ARG A 26 -36.47 -32.58 -10.68
N ARG A 27 -36.85 -32.31 -11.94
CA ARG A 27 -36.86 -33.34 -13.00
C ARG A 27 -35.47 -33.70 -13.52
N HIS A 28 -34.44 -32.91 -13.23
CA HIS A 28 -33.06 -33.16 -13.68
C HIS A 28 -32.10 -33.61 -12.58
N SER A 29 -32.57 -33.79 -11.34
CA SER A 29 -31.74 -34.23 -10.23
C SER A 29 -32.37 -35.38 -9.43
N SER A 30 -32.44 -36.58 -10.01
CA SER A 30 -32.23 -37.85 -9.28
C SER A 30 -32.12 -39.05 -10.24
N PRO A 31 -31.20 -40.01 -10.00
CA PRO A 31 -30.98 -41.18 -10.83
C PRO A 31 -31.99 -42.30 -10.51
N GLN A 32 -32.73 -42.79 -11.51
CA GLN A 32 -33.47 -44.05 -11.43
C GLN A 32 -32.63 -45.18 -12.03
N ALA A 33 -32.26 -46.15 -11.19
CA ALA A 33 -31.81 -47.47 -11.60
C ALA A 33 -33.03 -48.29 -12.06
N HIS A 34 -32.88 -48.96 -13.21
CA HIS A 34 -33.82 -49.98 -13.68
C HIS A 34 -33.59 -51.29 -12.93
N GLU A 35 -34.66 -51.83 -12.34
CA GLU A 35 -34.74 -53.23 -11.92
C GLU A 35 -34.81 -54.17 -13.14
N ASN A 36 -34.20 -55.35 -13.00
CA ASN A 36 -34.46 -56.55 -13.78
C ASN A 36 -34.97 -57.64 -12.81
N PRO A 37 -35.94 -58.49 -13.19
CA PRO A 37 -36.68 -59.32 -12.24
C PRO A 37 -36.06 -60.72 -12.06
N ASN A 38 -36.04 -61.23 -10.82
CA ASN A 38 -36.50 -62.60 -10.50
C ASN A 38 -36.37 -62.94 -8.99
N SER A 39 -37.53 -63.24 -8.40
CA SER A 39 -37.86 -64.28 -7.40
C SER A 39 -37.01 -64.52 -6.13
N SER A 40 -37.58 -64.10 -4.99
CA SER A 40 -37.95 -64.90 -3.77
C SER A 40 -36.86 -65.66 -2.95
N PRO A 41 -37.12 -66.06 -1.68
CA PRO A 41 -36.83 -65.23 -0.50
C PRO A 41 -36.03 -65.96 0.62
N THR A 42 -35.84 -65.24 1.75
CA THR A 42 -35.92 -65.71 3.17
C THR A 42 -34.61 -65.78 4.02
N VAL A 43 -34.74 -65.29 5.27
CA VAL A 43 -34.04 -65.66 6.53
C VAL A 43 -32.81 -64.82 6.99
N ALA A 44 -32.94 -64.20 8.17
CA ALA A 44 -31.88 -63.70 9.08
C ALA A 44 -31.28 -64.85 9.93
N PRO A 45 -30.19 -64.77 10.76
CA PRO A 45 -29.44 -63.63 11.31
C PRO A 45 -27.89 -63.85 11.36
N GLN A 46 -27.17 -63.05 12.18
CA GLN A 46 -25.73 -63.08 12.54
C GLN A 46 -25.19 -64.45 13.08
N PRO A 47 -23.98 -64.58 13.72
CA PRO A 47 -22.64 -63.96 13.65
C PRO A 47 -21.51 -65.03 13.52
N GLY A 48 -20.21 -64.68 13.56
CA GLY A 48 -19.19 -65.61 14.08
C GLY A 48 -17.78 -65.61 13.48
N THR A 49 -16.83 -65.09 14.27
CA THR A 49 -15.61 -65.77 14.75
C THR A 49 -14.55 -66.37 13.79
N SER A 50 -13.36 -65.75 13.89
CA SER A 50 -12.08 -66.34 14.36
C SER A 50 -11.09 -67.02 13.40
N ALA A 51 -9.85 -66.50 13.52
CA ALA A 51 -8.59 -67.20 13.76
C ALA A 51 -7.71 -67.70 12.58
N SER A 52 -6.66 -66.90 12.36
CA SER A 52 -5.24 -67.25 12.60
C SER A 52 -4.40 -68.04 11.56
N PHE A 53 -3.12 -67.63 11.58
CA PHE A 53 -1.88 -68.28 11.11
C PHE A 53 -1.49 -68.21 9.64
N GLY A 54 -0.25 -67.74 9.41
CA GLY A 54 0.50 -68.06 8.18
C GLY A 54 1.52 -67.00 7.75
N VAL A 55 2.76 -67.18 8.19
CA VAL A 55 3.97 -66.47 7.76
C VAL A 55 4.24 -66.66 6.25
N GLY A 56 4.72 -65.62 5.54
CA GLY A 56 5.23 -65.80 4.17
C GLY A 56 5.61 -64.52 3.42
N GLN A 57 6.91 -64.27 3.32
CA GLN A 57 7.66 -63.64 2.21
C GLN A 57 6.98 -62.60 1.31
N THR A 58 7.57 -61.40 1.27
CA THR A 58 7.40 -60.38 0.25
C THR A 58 7.85 -60.88 -1.12
N VAL A 59 6.88 -61.24 -1.96
CA VAL A 59 7.04 -61.38 -3.41
C VAL A 59 6.46 -60.13 -4.07
N SER A 60 7.33 -59.34 -4.71
CA SER A 60 6.93 -58.24 -5.59
C SER A 60 6.18 -58.79 -6.79
N ARG A 61 4.89 -58.43 -6.95
CA ARG A 61 4.15 -58.69 -8.19
C ARG A 61 4.73 -57.83 -9.33
N PRO A 62 4.87 -58.37 -10.56
CA PRO A 62 5.25 -57.56 -11.71
C PRO A 62 4.11 -56.63 -12.11
N ASN A 63 4.42 -55.38 -12.42
CA ASN A 63 3.46 -54.44 -12.98
C ASN A 63 2.94 -55.00 -14.32
N THR A 64 1.64 -54.88 -14.55
CA THR A 64 1.05 -55.38 -15.80
C THR A 64 1.49 -54.47 -16.96
N VAL A 65 1.65 -55.05 -18.15
CA VAL A 65 2.07 -54.34 -19.38
C VAL A 65 1.19 -53.10 -19.64
N GLN A 66 -0.08 -53.13 -19.22
CA GLN A 66 -1.02 -52.02 -19.34
C GLN A 66 -0.69 -50.81 -18.44
N GLN A 67 -0.11 -51.03 -17.26
CA GLN A 67 0.34 -49.96 -16.37
C GLN A 67 1.64 -49.29 -16.86
N GLU A 68 2.53 -50.05 -17.51
CA GLU A 68 3.71 -49.52 -18.19
C GLU A 68 3.32 -48.69 -19.44
N MET A 69 2.38 -49.19 -20.24
CA MET A 69 1.89 -48.45 -21.43
C MET A 69 1.12 -47.17 -21.07
N GLN A 70 0.39 -47.14 -19.95
CA GLN A 70 -0.25 -45.91 -19.46
C GLN A 70 0.75 -44.87 -18.93
N ARG A 71 1.90 -45.29 -18.39
CA ARG A 71 2.99 -44.37 -18.03
C ARG A 71 3.74 -43.84 -19.25
N ALA A 72 3.95 -44.69 -20.26
CA ALA A 72 4.71 -44.31 -21.46
C ALA A 72 3.90 -43.45 -22.45
N PHE A 73 2.56 -43.56 -22.48
CA PHE A 73 1.71 -42.81 -23.41
C PHE A 73 0.46 -42.19 -22.76
N PRO A 74 0.59 -41.16 -21.89
CA PRO A 74 -0.52 -40.61 -21.12
C PRO A 74 -1.64 -39.99 -21.99
N ALA A 75 -1.29 -39.47 -23.16
CA ALA A 75 -2.21 -38.78 -24.06
C ALA A 75 -3.21 -39.70 -24.79
N LEU A 76 -2.92 -41.00 -24.91
CA LEU A 76 -3.78 -41.97 -25.60
C LEU A 76 -4.86 -42.57 -24.70
N TYR A 77 -4.71 -42.49 -23.38
CA TYR A 77 -5.57 -43.19 -22.41
C TYR A 77 -6.50 -42.29 -21.59
N HIS A 78 -6.48 -40.97 -21.79
CA HIS A 78 -7.46 -40.04 -21.19
C HIS A 78 -8.26 -39.35 -22.29
N GLY A 79 -9.36 -40.00 -22.73
CA GLY A 79 -10.22 -39.46 -23.78
C GLY A 79 -11.52 -40.23 -23.95
N SER A 80 -12.42 -40.15 -22.97
CA SER A 80 -13.80 -40.66 -23.11
C SER A 80 -14.82 -39.58 -22.74
N ARG A 81 -14.88 -38.49 -23.52
CA ARG A 81 -16.06 -37.61 -23.57
C ARG A 81 -17.05 -38.18 -24.61
N LYS A 82 -18.30 -38.34 -24.18
CA LYS A 82 -19.41 -38.93 -24.94
C LYS A 82 -19.66 -38.19 -26.26
N ARG A 83 -19.89 -38.96 -27.34
CA ARG A 83 -20.30 -38.52 -28.69
C ARG A 83 -21.59 -37.67 -28.64
N MET A 84 -21.55 -36.45 -29.18
CA MET A 84 -22.75 -35.69 -29.59
C MET A 84 -23.06 -35.91 -31.08
N LYS A 85 -24.35 -35.98 -31.41
CA LYS A 85 -24.91 -36.13 -32.75
C LYS A 85 -24.63 -34.88 -33.61
N LYS A 86 -24.43 -35.10 -34.93
CA LYS A 86 -24.29 -34.04 -35.96
C LYS A 86 -25.52 -33.13 -35.99
N MET A 87 -25.28 -31.81 -35.99
CA MET A 87 -26.25 -30.76 -36.32
C MET A 87 -25.57 -29.73 -37.25
N ALA A 88 -26.36 -29.08 -38.09
CA ALA A 88 -26.00 -28.30 -39.29
C ALA A 88 -25.08 -27.07 -39.04
N PRO A 89 -24.47 -26.45 -40.08
CA PRO A 89 -23.39 -25.47 -39.89
C PRO A 89 -23.93 -24.11 -39.41
N GLU A 90 -23.47 -23.67 -38.25
CA GLU A 90 -23.57 -22.29 -37.76
C GLU A 90 -22.37 -21.44 -38.28
N PRO A 91 -22.54 -20.12 -38.45
CA PRO A 91 -21.50 -19.26 -39.01
C PRO A 91 -20.29 -19.12 -38.06
N ALA A 92 -19.11 -18.95 -38.65
CA ALA A 92 -17.83 -18.89 -37.95
C ALA A 92 -17.82 -17.84 -36.84
N LYS A 93 -17.66 -18.28 -35.59
CA LYS A 93 -17.27 -17.40 -34.47
C LYS A 93 -15.82 -17.00 -34.68
N LEU A 94 -15.60 -15.70 -34.83
CA LEU A 94 -14.29 -15.06 -34.83
C LEU A 94 -13.56 -15.43 -33.52
N THR A 95 -12.54 -16.27 -33.60
CA THR A 95 -11.60 -16.48 -32.49
C THR A 95 -10.90 -15.16 -32.20
N SER A 96 -11.08 -14.60 -31.00
CA SER A 96 -10.33 -13.43 -30.58
C SER A 96 -8.85 -13.78 -30.50
N VAL A 97 -8.05 -13.21 -31.41
CA VAL A 97 -6.59 -13.31 -31.39
C VAL A 97 -6.11 -12.63 -30.12
N LYS A 98 -5.37 -13.35 -29.27
CA LYS A 98 -4.81 -12.79 -28.04
C LYS A 98 -3.50 -12.10 -28.39
N PHE A 99 -3.31 -10.88 -27.92
CA PHE A 99 -2.06 -10.13 -28.08
C PHE A 99 -1.18 -10.33 -26.84
N LEU A 100 0.13 -10.45 -27.07
CA LEU A 100 1.17 -10.52 -26.06
C LEU A 100 1.97 -9.23 -26.11
N GLU A 101 2.18 -8.63 -24.95
CA GLU A 101 2.99 -7.43 -24.81
C GLU A 101 4.46 -7.81 -24.59
N PHE A 102 5.37 -7.17 -25.33
CA PHE A 102 6.81 -7.38 -25.26
C PHE A 102 7.55 -6.06 -25.16
N GLN A 103 8.61 -6.00 -24.35
CA GLN A 103 9.55 -4.87 -24.34
C GLN A 103 10.74 -5.16 -25.27
N PHE A 104 10.92 -4.33 -26.29
CA PHE A 104 12.08 -4.36 -27.17
C PHE A 104 12.96 -3.13 -26.94
N CYS A 105 14.27 -3.25 -27.11
CA CYS A 105 15.19 -2.11 -27.09
C CYS A 105 16.14 -2.17 -28.29
N LEU A 106 16.01 -1.21 -29.23
CA LEU A 106 16.88 -1.12 -30.39
C LEU A 106 18.19 -0.39 -30.04
N LEU A 107 19.31 -1.06 -30.28
CA LEU A 107 20.65 -0.50 -30.06
C LEU A 107 21.22 0.10 -31.34
N SER A 108 22.07 1.11 -31.20
CA SER A 108 22.72 1.75 -32.34
C SER A 108 23.78 0.88 -33.02
N LYS A 109 24.42 -0.03 -32.27
CA LYS A 109 25.50 -0.89 -32.76
C LYS A 109 25.41 -2.30 -32.20
N ASN A 110 26.10 -3.23 -32.85
CA ASN A 110 26.25 -4.60 -32.38
C ASN A 110 27.01 -4.62 -31.03
N SER A 111 26.26 -4.76 -29.93
CA SER A 111 26.79 -4.83 -28.57
C SER A 111 26.41 -6.16 -27.94
N GLN A 112 27.35 -6.76 -27.21
CA GLN A 112 27.13 -7.94 -26.38
C GLN A 112 26.83 -7.57 -24.91
N LYS A 113 26.47 -6.31 -24.67
CA LYS A 113 26.17 -5.75 -23.35
C LYS A 113 24.95 -4.82 -23.43
N THR A 114 24.19 -4.74 -22.33
CA THR A 114 23.07 -3.81 -22.18
C THR A 114 23.53 -2.34 -22.29
N PRO A 115 22.72 -1.42 -22.82
CA PRO A 115 23.11 -0.01 -22.98
C PRO A 115 23.38 0.66 -21.62
N LYS A 116 24.34 1.60 -21.59
CA LYS A 116 24.64 2.42 -20.38
C LYS A 116 23.63 3.54 -20.17
N ASP A 117 23.16 4.10 -21.28
CA ASP A 117 22.23 5.22 -21.31
C ASP A 117 21.23 4.97 -22.45
N GLU A 118 19.96 4.79 -22.08
CA GLU A 118 18.86 4.55 -23.02
C GLU A 118 18.24 5.87 -23.51
N THR A 119 18.51 7.00 -22.85
CA THR A 119 17.90 8.31 -23.17
C THR A 119 18.39 8.84 -24.52
N VAL A 120 19.70 8.73 -24.80
CA VAL A 120 20.31 9.09 -26.08
C VAL A 120 19.75 8.23 -27.23
N LEU A 121 19.54 6.93 -26.97
CA LEU A 121 18.94 6.05 -27.97
C LEU A 121 17.49 6.43 -28.26
N LEU A 122 16.72 6.78 -27.23
CA LEU A 122 15.33 7.19 -27.37
C LEU A 122 15.20 8.51 -28.13
N GLN A 123 16.04 9.51 -27.85
CA GLN A 123 16.08 10.78 -28.58
C GLN A 123 16.37 10.60 -30.09
N ALA A 124 17.11 9.56 -30.45
CA ALA A 124 17.40 9.21 -31.84
C ALA A 124 16.32 8.33 -32.50
N GLY A 125 15.18 8.08 -31.85
CA GLY A 125 14.12 7.20 -32.34
C GLY A 125 14.42 5.70 -32.20
N LEU A 126 15.50 5.35 -31.48
CA LEU A 126 15.87 3.97 -31.09
C LEU A 126 15.43 3.72 -29.64
N GLY A 127 16.12 2.86 -28.91
CA GLY A 127 15.86 2.65 -27.48
C GLY A 127 14.66 1.75 -27.22
N ARG A 128 14.10 1.84 -26.02
CA ARG A 128 13.10 0.87 -25.52
C ARG A 128 11.68 1.22 -25.98
N ARG A 129 10.94 0.24 -26.49
CA ARG A 129 9.51 0.33 -26.84
C ARG A 129 8.73 -0.88 -26.37
N THR A 130 7.47 -0.66 -26.03
CA THR A 130 6.50 -1.71 -25.72
C THR A 130 5.73 -2.04 -26.99
N VAL A 131 5.72 -3.32 -27.38
CA VAL A 131 5.20 -3.78 -28.67
C VAL A 131 4.22 -4.92 -28.45
N ASN A 132 3.02 -4.79 -29.03
CA ASN A 132 1.97 -5.82 -28.96
C ASN A 132 2.05 -6.75 -30.18
N ILE A 133 2.24 -8.05 -29.92
CA ILE A 133 2.40 -9.08 -30.95
C ILE A 133 1.34 -10.17 -30.75
N PRO A 134 0.61 -10.60 -31.79
CA PRO A 134 -0.31 -11.74 -31.71
C PRO A 134 0.34 -13.00 -31.14
N ASP A 135 -0.38 -13.77 -30.32
CA ASP A 135 0.15 -14.98 -29.68
C ASP A 135 0.50 -16.11 -30.67
N ASN A 136 -0.06 -16.06 -31.86
CA ASN A 136 0.22 -16.92 -33.00
C ASN A 136 1.14 -16.29 -34.06
N ALA A 137 1.74 -15.13 -33.78
CA ALA A 137 2.53 -14.40 -34.78
C ALA A 137 3.77 -15.18 -35.24
N ASP A 138 3.96 -15.17 -36.55
CA ASP A 138 5.12 -15.73 -37.23
C ASP A 138 6.23 -14.67 -37.42
N HIS A 139 7.35 -15.10 -38.00
CA HIS A 139 8.51 -14.24 -38.20
C HIS A 139 8.20 -13.03 -39.09
N THR A 140 7.31 -13.18 -40.07
CA THR A 140 6.94 -12.13 -41.01
C THR A 140 6.10 -11.07 -40.30
N GLU A 141 5.13 -11.49 -39.50
CA GLU A 141 4.31 -10.58 -38.69
C GLU A 141 5.13 -9.85 -37.63
N ILE A 142 6.00 -10.56 -36.92
CA ILE A 142 6.91 -9.95 -35.92
C ILE A 142 7.82 -8.92 -36.59
N THR A 143 8.40 -9.26 -37.74
CA THR A 143 9.26 -8.35 -38.49
C THR A 143 8.50 -7.13 -38.95
N LYS A 144 7.27 -7.29 -39.44
CA LYS A 144 6.41 -6.17 -39.86
C LYS A 144 6.11 -5.22 -38.70
N VAL A 145 5.74 -5.75 -37.54
CA VAL A 145 5.47 -4.94 -36.34
C VAL A 145 6.73 -4.22 -35.88
N LEU A 146 7.89 -4.89 -35.86
CA LEU A 146 9.15 -4.25 -35.48
C LEU A 146 9.63 -3.18 -36.48
N LEU A 147 9.36 -3.34 -37.78
CA LEU A 147 9.66 -2.32 -38.80
C LEU A 147 8.72 -1.12 -38.74
N GLN A 148 7.50 -1.30 -38.23
CA GLN A 148 6.57 -0.21 -37.94
C GLN A 148 7.00 0.56 -36.68
N GLU A 149 7.39 -0.16 -35.63
CA GLU A 149 7.85 0.43 -34.38
C GLU A 149 9.26 1.04 -34.47
N TYR A 150 10.15 0.51 -35.31
CA TYR A 150 11.48 1.06 -35.52
C TYR A 150 11.73 1.28 -37.02
N PRO A 151 11.29 2.44 -37.58
CA PRO A 151 11.47 2.74 -39.01
C PRO A 151 12.92 2.67 -39.49
N LYS A 152 13.88 3.02 -38.61
CA LYS A 152 15.33 2.92 -38.89
C LYS A 152 15.81 1.49 -39.19
N LEU A 153 15.06 0.45 -38.82
CA LEU A 153 15.36 -0.93 -39.20
C LEU A 153 15.12 -1.22 -40.70
N GLN A 154 14.27 -0.46 -41.38
CA GLN A 154 13.92 -0.70 -42.79
C GLN A 154 15.09 -0.41 -43.74
N ASN A 155 15.98 0.51 -43.34
CA ASN A 155 17.10 0.98 -44.15
C ASN A 155 18.40 0.21 -43.91
N LEU A 156 18.42 -0.77 -42.99
CA LEU A 156 19.59 -1.58 -42.68
C LEU A 156 19.89 -2.58 -43.80
N ARG A 157 21.07 -2.51 -44.41
CA ARG A 157 21.46 -3.47 -45.47
C ARG A 157 21.92 -4.83 -44.94
N GLY A 158 22.19 -4.91 -43.64
CA GLY A 158 22.85 -6.05 -43.00
C GLY A 158 21.96 -7.01 -42.19
N GLY A 159 20.73 -6.62 -41.88
CA GLY A 159 19.85 -7.35 -40.97
C GLY A 159 20.15 -7.09 -39.49
N TRP A 160 19.34 -7.67 -38.61
CA TRP A 160 19.38 -7.47 -37.16
C TRP A 160 19.11 -8.78 -36.40
N LEU A 161 19.57 -8.86 -35.15
CA LEU A 161 19.31 -10.01 -34.28
C LEU A 161 18.73 -9.60 -32.91
N PRO A 162 17.69 -10.29 -32.43
CA PRO A 162 17.28 -10.25 -31.03
C PRO A 162 18.28 -10.92 -30.09
N GLN A 163 18.54 -10.28 -28.96
CA GLN A 163 19.34 -10.78 -27.85
C GLN A 163 18.60 -10.63 -26.52
N LYS A 164 18.90 -11.50 -25.57
CA LYS A 164 18.46 -11.39 -24.17
C LYS A 164 19.65 -11.23 -23.22
N ALA A 165 19.45 -10.57 -22.10
CA ALA A 165 20.45 -10.51 -21.03
C ALA A 165 20.70 -11.91 -20.42
N SER A 166 21.96 -12.28 -20.20
CA SER A 166 22.34 -13.57 -19.61
C SER A 166 22.34 -13.50 -18.08
N GLY A 167 21.29 -14.02 -17.43
CA GLY A 167 21.32 -14.33 -16.00
C GLY A 167 21.77 -15.77 -15.78
N LYS A 168 23.03 -16.00 -15.41
CA LYS A 168 23.49 -17.29 -14.88
C LYS A 168 23.76 -17.15 -13.38
N PHE A 169 22.78 -17.50 -12.56
CA PHE A 169 23.09 -18.13 -11.27
C PHE A 169 23.35 -19.61 -11.57
N MET A 170 24.60 -19.95 -11.89
CA MET A 170 25.08 -21.32 -11.71
C MET A 170 25.59 -21.41 -10.28
N ILE A 171 24.85 -22.08 -9.41
CA ILE A 171 25.35 -22.55 -8.11
C ILE A 171 26.36 -23.67 -8.43
N PRO A 172 27.66 -23.55 -8.13
CA PRO A 172 28.54 -24.70 -8.15
C PRO A 172 28.14 -25.63 -6.99
N ASN A 173 27.89 -26.91 -7.29
CA ASN A 173 27.52 -27.98 -6.35
C ASN A 173 28.62 -28.35 -5.33
N ALA A 174 29.38 -27.39 -4.81
CA ALA A 174 30.44 -27.60 -3.83
C ALA A 174 30.28 -26.78 -2.53
N PHE A 175 29.13 -26.13 -2.33
CA PHE A 175 28.85 -25.33 -1.12
C PHE A 175 27.71 -25.87 -0.24
N THR A 176 27.32 -27.13 -0.43
CA THR A 176 26.35 -27.83 0.43
C THR A 176 26.99 -28.68 1.54
N TYR A 177 28.33 -28.77 1.61
CA TYR A 177 29.02 -29.62 2.59
C TYR A 177 29.77 -28.89 3.71
N PHE A 178 29.76 -27.55 3.75
CA PHE A 178 30.55 -26.79 4.73
C PHE A 178 29.74 -25.99 5.77
N LEU A 179 28.44 -26.25 5.90
CA LEU A 179 27.55 -25.56 6.86
C LEU A 179 26.92 -26.52 7.89
N SER A 180 27.66 -27.56 8.31
CA SER A 180 27.26 -28.41 9.45
C SER A 180 28.24 -28.43 10.62
N PHE A 181 29.31 -27.63 10.60
CA PHE A 181 30.22 -27.51 11.74
C PHE A 181 30.75 -26.09 11.80
N TYR A 182 30.19 -25.27 12.69
CA TYR A 182 30.89 -24.32 13.56
C TYR A 182 29.85 -23.36 14.16
N GLN A 183 29.31 -23.79 15.30
CA GLN A 183 28.65 -22.95 16.27
C GLN A 183 29.71 -22.62 17.32
N HIS A 184 29.87 -21.32 17.63
CA HIS A 184 30.86 -20.65 18.49
C HIS A 184 32.05 -19.97 17.80
N CYS A 185 32.14 -18.67 18.10
CA CYS A 185 33.26 -17.72 18.01
C CYS A 185 33.08 -16.53 17.05
N TYR A 186 33.45 -15.38 17.61
CA TYR A 186 33.29 -13.99 17.20
C TYR A 186 34.12 -13.58 15.98
N CYS A 187 33.72 -12.44 15.38
CA CYS A 187 34.46 -11.55 14.49
C CYS A 187 34.87 -12.08 13.11
N PHE A 188 34.24 -11.57 12.05
CA PHE A 188 34.98 -11.14 10.86
C PHE A 188 34.34 -9.88 10.25
N SER A 189 35.08 -8.78 10.34
CA SER A 189 34.84 -7.52 9.66
C SER A 189 35.16 -7.61 8.17
N HIS A 190 34.47 -6.79 7.38
CA HIS A 190 34.93 -6.19 6.13
C HIS A 190 35.73 -7.06 5.14
N VAL A 191 35.05 -7.50 4.08
CA VAL A 191 35.66 -7.57 2.74
C VAL A 191 34.79 -6.76 1.78
N TYR A 192 35.20 -5.52 1.54
CA TYR A 192 34.77 -4.72 0.41
C TYR A 192 35.32 -5.36 -0.87
N LEU A 193 34.46 -5.81 -1.77
CA LEU A 193 34.80 -5.91 -3.19
C LEU A 193 34.12 -4.76 -3.93
N LYS A 194 34.93 -3.78 -4.30
CA LYS A 194 34.55 -2.65 -5.15
C LYS A 194 34.83 -3.06 -6.61
N GLY A 195 33.85 -2.84 -7.48
CA GLY A 195 33.98 -2.88 -8.94
C GLY A 195 32.80 -3.59 -9.62
N ASP A 196 32.20 -3.14 -10.72
CA ASP A 196 32.32 -1.92 -11.53
C ASP A 196 31.17 -2.00 -12.58
N SER A 197 30.41 -0.93 -12.81
CA SER A 197 29.38 -0.73 -13.87
C SER A 197 28.27 -1.80 -14.13
N GLY A 198 27.00 -1.40 -13.96
CA GLY A 198 25.79 -2.23 -14.14
C GLY A 198 25.38 -2.64 -15.56
N GLN A 199 26.32 -3.10 -16.41
CA GLN A 199 25.98 -3.68 -17.72
C GLN A 199 25.97 -5.21 -17.70
N MET A 200 24.87 -5.84 -18.12
CA MET A 200 24.78 -7.30 -18.25
C MET A 200 25.22 -7.75 -19.63
N LYS A 201 25.85 -8.92 -19.72
CA LYS A 201 26.17 -9.56 -21.00
C LYS A 201 24.89 -10.04 -21.68
N THR A 202 24.79 -9.90 -23.00
CA THR A 202 23.65 -10.37 -23.80
C THR A 202 23.99 -11.62 -24.61
N THR A 203 22.97 -12.37 -25.00
CA THR A 203 23.08 -13.61 -25.80
C THR A 203 21.97 -13.66 -26.84
N SER A 204 22.29 -14.07 -28.07
CA SER A 204 21.32 -14.15 -29.17
C SER A 204 20.19 -15.13 -28.90
N LEU A 205 18.97 -14.80 -29.34
CA LEU A 205 17.85 -15.72 -29.30
C LEU A 205 18.00 -16.81 -30.38
N ALA A 206 17.74 -18.06 -29.99
CA ALA A 206 17.68 -19.17 -30.93
C ALA A 206 16.45 -19.04 -31.82
N GLN A 207 16.62 -19.16 -33.14
CA GLN A 207 15.55 -19.20 -34.13
C GLN A 207 15.18 -20.66 -34.46
N ASP A 208 13.91 -20.90 -34.82
CA ASP A 208 13.49 -22.18 -35.38
C ASP A 208 13.66 -22.18 -36.91
N SER A 209 13.28 -23.27 -37.58
CA SER A 209 13.39 -23.39 -39.05
C SER A 209 12.51 -22.37 -39.82
N HIS A 210 11.60 -21.68 -39.14
CA HIS A 210 10.69 -20.66 -39.69
C HIS A 210 10.98 -19.26 -39.12
N GLY A 211 12.09 -19.06 -38.39
CA GLY A 211 12.53 -17.77 -37.86
C GLY A 211 12.14 -17.54 -36.40
N TYR A 212 11.75 -16.31 -36.07
CA TYR A 212 11.27 -15.95 -34.72
C TYR A 212 9.75 -16.10 -34.66
N THR A 213 9.25 -16.77 -33.63
CA THR A 213 7.80 -16.89 -33.36
C THR A 213 7.45 -16.23 -32.02
N ALA A 214 6.19 -15.84 -31.83
CA ALA A 214 5.72 -15.22 -30.59
C ALA A 214 6.02 -16.11 -29.35
N LYS A 215 6.01 -17.44 -29.54
CA LYS A 215 6.38 -18.42 -28.50
C LYS A 215 7.86 -18.32 -28.10
N ILE A 216 8.78 -18.15 -29.06
CA ILE A 216 10.22 -17.98 -28.79
C ILE A 216 10.45 -16.68 -28.01
N LEU A 217 9.82 -15.58 -28.42
CA LEU A 217 9.89 -14.30 -27.72
C LEU A 217 9.33 -14.43 -26.30
N LYS A 218 8.19 -15.11 -26.13
CA LYS A 218 7.54 -15.35 -24.84
C LYS A 218 8.43 -16.16 -23.88
N THR A 219 9.00 -17.27 -24.33
CA THR A 219 9.90 -18.07 -23.50
C THR A 219 11.20 -17.31 -23.19
N SER A 220 11.70 -16.52 -24.13
CA SER A 220 12.98 -15.81 -23.98
C SER A 220 12.91 -14.56 -23.11
N SER A 221 11.73 -13.91 -23.07
CA SER A 221 11.45 -12.71 -22.27
C SER A 221 10.75 -12.99 -20.94
N ASN A 222 10.60 -14.25 -20.53
CA ASN A 222 9.81 -14.62 -19.35
C ASN A 222 8.37 -14.06 -19.40
N ASN A 223 7.63 -14.39 -20.47
CA ASN A 223 6.30 -13.86 -20.78
C ASN A 223 6.23 -12.33 -20.90
N GLY A 224 7.19 -11.70 -21.57
CA GLY A 224 7.22 -10.24 -21.80
C GLY A 224 7.87 -9.41 -20.69
N LYS A 225 8.22 -10.05 -19.56
CA LYS A 225 8.78 -9.39 -18.36
C LYS A 225 10.21 -8.88 -18.51
N ASN A 226 10.99 -9.45 -19.43
CA ASN A 226 12.38 -9.08 -19.69
C ASN A 226 12.53 -8.43 -21.07
N VAL A 227 13.35 -7.38 -21.15
CA VAL A 227 13.65 -6.65 -22.39
C VAL A 227 14.42 -7.54 -23.38
N ILE A 228 13.97 -7.50 -24.64
CA ILE A 228 14.67 -8.10 -25.79
C ILE A 228 15.41 -7.00 -26.53
N TYR A 229 16.73 -7.14 -26.66
CA TYR A 229 17.58 -6.15 -27.34
C TYR A 229 17.69 -6.48 -28.82
N ILE A 230 17.39 -5.54 -29.71
CA ILE A 230 17.59 -5.68 -31.15
C ILE A 230 18.93 -5.02 -31.49
N VAL A 231 19.84 -5.79 -32.08
CA VAL A 231 21.16 -5.29 -32.51
C VAL A 231 21.32 -5.37 -34.02
N PRO A 232 21.76 -4.28 -34.68
CA PRO A 232 22.15 -4.32 -36.09
C PRO A 232 23.46 -5.11 -36.25
N LEU A 233 23.59 -5.85 -37.35
CA LEU A 233 24.73 -6.77 -37.53
C LEU A 233 25.95 -6.17 -38.24
N GLN A 234 25.76 -5.21 -39.16
CA GLN A 234 26.83 -4.69 -40.03
C GLN A 234 26.92 -3.16 -40.10
N GLU A 235 25.84 -2.43 -39.78
CA GLU A 235 25.79 -0.97 -39.87
C GLU A 235 25.51 -0.36 -38.49
N GLU A 236 26.14 0.77 -38.18
CA GLU A 236 25.81 1.57 -36.99
C GLU A 236 24.67 2.52 -37.36
N ILE A 237 23.61 2.50 -36.56
CA ILE A 237 22.43 3.35 -36.76
C ILE A 237 22.73 4.73 -36.18
N ASP A 238 22.46 5.77 -36.97
CA ASP A 238 22.62 7.16 -36.56
C ASP A 238 21.85 7.49 -35.28
N ILE A 239 22.57 8.06 -34.31
CA ILE A 239 22.09 8.47 -32.98
C ILE A 239 21.84 9.98 -32.88
N THR A 240 21.84 10.70 -33.99
CA THR A 240 21.49 12.13 -34.00
C THR A 240 20.04 12.30 -33.49
N PRO A 241 19.80 13.19 -32.51
CA PRO A 241 18.47 13.40 -31.95
C PRO A 241 17.52 13.88 -33.05
N LEU A 242 16.34 13.26 -33.09
CA LEU A 242 15.33 13.56 -34.09
C LEU A 242 14.34 14.61 -33.58
N PRO A 243 13.79 15.47 -34.45
CA PRO A 243 12.74 16.39 -34.05
C PRO A 243 11.48 15.62 -33.64
N TYR A 244 10.70 16.15 -32.69
CA TYR A 244 9.53 15.44 -32.10
C TYR A 244 8.39 15.13 -33.09
N ASN A 245 8.41 15.75 -34.26
CA ASN A 245 7.49 15.46 -35.37
C ASN A 245 7.97 14.34 -36.30
N ALA A 246 9.14 13.75 -36.05
CA ALA A 246 9.70 12.67 -36.86
C ALA A 246 8.80 11.41 -36.84
N PRO A 247 8.75 10.64 -37.95
CA PRO A 247 7.90 9.46 -38.07
C PRO A 247 8.21 8.38 -37.03
N GLU A 248 9.45 8.32 -36.54
CA GLU A 248 9.91 7.42 -35.48
C GLU A 248 9.12 7.58 -34.18
N PHE A 249 8.49 8.74 -33.96
CA PHE A 249 7.72 9.05 -32.76
C PHE A 249 6.20 9.01 -32.96
N HIS A 250 5.72 8.63 -34.14
CA HIS A 250 4.29 8.71 -34.47
C HIS A 250 3.40 7.79 -33.60
N ASN A 251 3.89 6.58 -33.30
CA ASN A 251 3.17 5.59 -32.50
C ASN A 251 3.38 5.77 -30.98
N MET A 252 4.18 6.76 -30.57
CA MET A 252 4.39 7.06 -29.17
C MET A 252 3.27 7.98 -28.65
N PRO A 253 2.79 7.78 -27.41
CA PRO A 253 1.87 8.73 -26.77
C PRO A 253 2.50 10.12 -26.74
N LYS A 254 1.79 11.15 -27.22
CA LYS A 254 2.30 12.52 -27.28
C LYS A 254 1.53 13.44 -26.35
N ASN A 255 2.22 14.39 -25.74
CA ASN A 255 1.65 15.52 -25.00
C ASN A 255 1.98 16.83 -25.71
N ILE A 256 1.14 17.85 -25.52
CA ILE A 256 1.38 19.18 -26.08
C ILE A 256 2.09 20.01 -25.02
N CYS A 257 3.25 20.58 -25.36
CA CYS A 257 3.92 21.55 -24.49
C CYS A 257 3.02 22.78 -24.30
N MET A 258 2.69 23.14 -23.05
CA MET A 258 1.78 24.26 -22.79
C MET A 258 2.43 25.64 -23.03
N THR A 259 3.75 25.69 -23.23
CA THR A 259 4.51 26.93 -23.43
C THR A 259 4.77 27.23 -24.91
N CYS A 260 5.06 26.22 -25.74
CA CYS A 260 5.31 26.41 -27.19
C CYS A 260 4.34 25.66 -28.12
N GLY A 261 3.41 24.87 -27.57
CA GLY A 261 2.41 24.13 -28.36
C GLY A 261 2.94 22.92 -29.13
N ILE A 262 4.22 22.56 -29.00
CA ILE A 262 4.83 21.44 -29.73
C ILE A 262 4.36 20.10 -29.13
N SER A 263 3.98 19.15 -29.99
CA SER A 263 3.61 17.78 -29.60
C SER A 263 4.86 16.93 -29.37
N VAL A 264 5.14 16.60 -28.11
CA VAL A 264 6.34 15.88 -27.65
C VAL A 264 5.95 14.46 -27.18
N PRO A 265 6.69 13.41 -27.57
CA PRO A 265 6.49 12.07 -27.04
C PRO A 265 6.68 12.02 -25.52
N PHE A 266 5.75 11.38 -24.80
CA PHE A 266 5.71 11.33 -23.34
C PHE A 266 7.06 10.94 -22.70
N GLN A 267 7.72 9.93 -23.26
CA GLN A 267 9.01 9.42 -22.76
C GLN A 267 10.20 10.38 -23.00
N LEU A 268 10.02 11.45 -23.77
CA LEU A 268 11.02 12.49 -24.06
C LEU A 268 10.73 13.83 -23.38
N LEU A 269 9.64 13.94 -22.60
CA LEU A 269 9.30 15.13 -21.81
C LEU A 269 10.39 15.61 -20.83
N PRO A 270 11.22 14.73 -20.23
CA PRO A 270 12.32 15.17 -19.35
C PRO A 270 13.48 15.86 -20.09
N CYS A 271 13.50 15.86 -21.42
CA CYS A 271 14.59 16.46 -22.21
C CYS A 271 14.37 17.99 -22.35
N PRO A 272 15.40 18.83 -22.17
CA PRO A 272 15.27 20.28 -22.34
C PRO A 272 14.76 20.64 -23.75
N LEU A 273 13.66 21.39 -23.83
CA LEU A 273 13.23 22.03 -25.07
C LEU A 273 14.08 23.29 -25.25
N GLU A 274 15.24 23.17 -25.92
CA GLU A 274 16.19 24.28 -26.09
C GLU A 274 15.56 25.53 -26.76
N ASP A 275 14.44 25.38 -27.48
CA ASP A 275 13.77 26.47 -28.22
C ASP A 275 12.50 27.03 -27.55
N CYS A 276 12.20 26.70 -26.29
CA CYS A 276 11.00 27.19 -25.62
C CYS A 276 11.18 28.61 -25.02
N GLN A 277 11.35 29.62 -25.87
CA GLN A 277 11.44 31.03 -25.43
C GLN A 277 10.06 31.72 -25.44
N SER A 278 9.74 32.36 -24.30
CA SER A 278 8.50 33.07 -24.01
C SER A 278 8.32 34.32 -24.89
N ASN A 279 7.44 34.25 -25.89
CA ASN A 279 6.90 35.45 -26.55
C ASN A 279 5.56 35.82 -25.92
N ASN A 280 5.60 36.67 -24.90
CA ASN A 280 4.43 37.42 -24.45
C ASN A 280 4.17 38.55 -25.45
N VAL A 281 3.19 38.36 -26.34
CA VAL A 281 2.51 39.46 -27.03
C VAL A 281 1.03 39.30 -26.73
N ILE A 282 0.54 40.07 -25.76
CA ILE A 282 -0.89 40.32 -25.58
C ILE A 282 -1.19 41.57 -26.42
N GLU A 283 -1.83 41.38 -27.57
CA GLU A 283 -2.62 42.43 -28.21
C GLU A 283 -3.94 42.54 -27.43
N SER A 284 -4.18 43.68 -26.80
CA SER A 284 -5.51 44.08 -26.34
C SER A 284 -5.89 45.39 -27.03
N GLU A 285 -6.90 45.31 -27.89
CA GLU A 285 -7.54 46.47 -28.49
C GLU A 285 -8.41 47.23 -27.46
N SER A 286 -8.34 48.54 -27.63
CA SER A 286 -9.02 49.68 -27.02
C SER A 286 -10.53 49.57 -26.75
N ASP A 287 -11.00 50.18 -25.66
CA ASP A 287 -11.69 51.49 -25.73
C ASP A 287 -12.09 52.08 -24.35
N LYS A 288 -11.57 53.31 -24.13
CA LYS A 288 -12.23 54.54 -23.63
C LYS A 288 -12.50 54.84 -22.14
N GLU A 289 -11.66 55.77 -21.67
CA GLU A 289 -11.97 57.12 -21.13
C GLU A 289 -12.72 57.26 -19.79
N LYS A 290 -11.99 57.78 -18.78
CA LYS A 290 -12.16 59.16 -18.27
C LYS A 290 -11.03 59.57 -17.32
N GLU A 291 -10.41 60.70 -17.64
CA GLU A 291 -9.37 61.41 -16.89
C GLU A 291 -9.97 62.40 -15.87
N ASN A 292 -9.29 62.58 -14.72
CA ASN A 292 -8.75 63.85 -14.19
C ASN A 292 -8.18 63.58 -12.78
N GLU A 293 -6.87 63.71 -12.57
CA GLU A 293 -6.16 64.88 -11.96
C GLU A 293 -6.49 65.03 -10.47
N GLU A 294 -5.59 65.01 -9.48
CA GLU A 294 -4.23 65.56 -9.37
C GLU A 294 -3.47 64.92 -8.19
N ALA A 295 -2.14 65.02 -8.24
CA ALA A 295 -1.18 64.43 -7.32
C ALA A 295 -1.01 65.19 -5.99
N HIS A 296 -0.80 64.45 -4.88
CA HIS A 296 0.07 64.87 -3.77
C HIS A 296 0.42 63.69 -2.85
N GLY A 297 1.72 63.53 -2.54
CA GLY A 297 2.17 62.98 -1.26
C GLY A 297 2.91 61.65 -1.28
N LEU A 298 4.23 61.70 -1.53
CA LEU A 298 5.18 60.74 -0.97
C LEU A 298 5.12 60.84 0.57
N SER A 299 4.79 59.75 1.26
CA SER A 299 5.15 59.55 2.67
C SER A 299 5.27 58.07 2.97
N HIS A 300 6.47 57.68 3.41
CA HIS A 300 6.73 56.49 4.20
C HIS A 300 5.57 56.18 5.17
N LYS A 301 5.10 54.93 5.19
CA LYS A 301 4.47 54.34 6.36
C LYS A 301 5.15 52.99 6.63
N SER A 302 5.95 53.05 7.69
CA SER A 302 6.39 51.97 8.57
C SER A 302 5.51 50.72 8.52
N ASP A 303 6.17 49.58 8.29
CA ASP A 303 5.64 48.25 8.59
C ASP A 303 5.26 48.19 10.07
N VAL A 304 3.96 48.28 10.35
CA VAL A 304 3.42 47.97 11.67
C VAL A 304 3.40 46.45 11.76
N ILE A 305 4.36 45.89 12.49
CA ILE A 305 4.28 44.49 12.92
C ILE A 305 3.11 44.41 13.88
N CYS A 306 1.97 43.87 13.43
CA CYS A 306 0.84 43.57 14.30
C CYS A 306 1.26 42.40 15.20
N LEU A 307 1.46 42.70 16.49
CA LEU A 307 1.64 41.72 17.56
C LEU A 307 0.26 41.44 18.13
N ASP A 308 -0.16 40.19 18.11
CA ASP A 308 -1.39 39.72 18.76
C ASP A 308 -1.00 38.86 19.97
N ALA A 309 -1.81 38.88 21.03
CA ALA A 309 -1.61 38.03 22.20
C ALA A 309 -2.21 36.64 21.95
N CYS A 310 -1.46 35.59 22.26
CA CYS A 310 -1.99 34.23 22.19
C CYS A 310 -3.12 34.05 23.22
N PRO A 311 -4.32 33.59 22.83
CA PRO A 311 -5.43 33.40 23.76
C PRO A 311 -5.25 32.23 24.74
N ILE A 312 -4.19 31.42 24.57
CA ILE A 312 -3.93 30.22 25.39
C ILE A 312 -2.90 30.51 26.50
N CYS A 313 -1.82 31.24 26.21
CA CYS A 313 -0.78 31.57 27.20
C CYS A 313 -0.64 33.07 27.53
N GLY A 314 -1.29 33.96 26.77
CA GLY A 314 -1.25 35.41 26.98
C GLY A 314 0.02 36.12 26.50
N GLU A 315 0.99 35.42 25.91
CA GLU A 315 2.23 36.00 25.37
C GLU A 315 2.01 36.60 23.96
N GLU A 316 2.72 37.69 23.65
CA GLU A 316 2.59 38.42 22.37
C GLU A 316 3.47 37.80 21.28
N PHE A 317 2.88 37.48 20.12
CA PHE A 317 3.59 36.91 18.98
C PHE A 317 3.28 37.67 17.69
N SER A 318 4.23 37.67 16.76
CA SER A 318 4.00 38.18 15.40
C SER A 318 3.06 37.26 14.63
N ALA A 319 2.25 37.82 13.74
CA ALA A 319 1.28 37.09 12.91
C ALA A 319 1.86 35.88 12.14
N GLU A 320 3.16 35.88 11.81
CA GLU A 320 3.84 34.76 11.13
C GLU A 320 4.17 33.57 12.05
N VAL A 321 4.34 33.81 13.36
CA VAL A 321 4.73 32.80 14.36
C VAL A 321 3.51 32.32 15.16
N MET A 322 2.44 33.11 15.20
CA MET A 322 1.16 32.77 15.85
C MET A 322 0.60 31.40 15.45
N PRO A 323 0.63 30.97 14.16
CA PRO A 323 0.11 29.66 13.75
C PRO A 323 0.91 28.48 14.34
N TYR A 324 2.23 28.64 14.51
CA TYR A 324 3.13 27.63 15.07
C TYR A 324 3.06 27.58 16.60
N HIS A 325 2.83 28.72 17.24
CA HIS A 325 2.64 28.77 18.69
C HIS A 325 1.27 28.22 19.10
N ALA A 326 0.19 28.62 18.40
CA ALA A 326 -1.17 28.18 18.72
C ALA A 326 -1.32 26.64 18.65
N SER A 327 -0.60 25.98 17.74
CA SER A 327 -0.64 24.52 17.58
C SER A 327 0.00 23.74 18.73
N THR A 328 1.01 24.30 19.41
CA THR A 328 1.65 23.65 20.57
C THR A 328 0.99 24.04 21.90
N CYS A 329 0.40 25.23 21.97
CA CYS A 329 -0.31 25.71 23.16
C CYS A 329 -1.59 24.89 23.43
N ALA A 330 -2.29 24.44 22.37
CA ALA A 330 -3.54 23.66 22.43
C ALA A 330 -3.35 22.17 22.81
N GLU A 331 -2.12 21.64 22.82
CA GLU A 331 -1.84 20.23 23.15
C GLU A 331 -1.86 19.93 24.66
N SER A 332 -2.13 20.92 25.51
CA SER A 332 -2.31 20.72 26.96
C SER A 332 -3.62 19.98 27.26
N PHE A 333 -3.53 18.73 27.69
CA PHE A 333 -4.67 17.83 27.93
C PHE A 333 -5.41 18.14 29.25
N PRO A 334 -6.75 17.97 29.30
CA PRO A 334 -7.39 17.46 30.52
C PRO A 334 -8.21 16.16 30.30
N GLU A 335 -7.87 15.18 31.13
CA GLU A 335 -8.71 14.15 31.78
C GLU A 335 -9.83 13.44 30.98
N ILE A 336 -9.57 12.21 30.52
CA ILE A 336 -10.60 11.19 30.23
C ILE A 336 -10.67 10.28 31.45
N PHE A 337 -11.60 10.51 32.39
CA PHE A 337 -12.33 9.54 33.23
C PHE A 337 -13.26 10.31 34.22
N PRO A 338 -14.45 9.80 34.60
CA PRO A 338 -15.38 10.51 35.49
C PRO A 338 -14.83 10.59 36.92
N SER A 339 -14.59 11.80 37.42
CA SER A 339 -14.14 12.04 38.79
C SER A 339 -15.26 11.74 39.80
N ILE A 340 -15.01 10.80 40.71
CA ILE A 340 -15.66 10.77 42.02
C ILE A 340 -15.04 11.92 42.85
N MET A 341 -15.89 12.71 43.49
CA MET A 341 -15.52 13.88 44.29
C MET A 341 -14.53 13.53 45.42
N ASP A 342 -13.58 14.44 45.68
CA ASP A 342 -13.43 15.09 46.98
C ASP A 342 -12.49 16.31 46.87
N GLY A 343 -12.85 17.40 47.55
CA GLY A 343 -12.19 18.70 47.43
C GLY A 343 -11.01 18.92 48.38
N ASN A 344 -10.14 19.87 48.02
CA ASN A 344 -9.70 20.98 48.86
C ASN A 344 -8.69 21.89 48.12
N SER A 345 -8.88 23.19 48.30
CA SER A 345 -8.09 24.36 47.88
C SER A 345 -6.67 24.41 48.47
N VAL A 346 -5.67 25.02 47.79
CA VAL A 346 -4.90 26.23 48.24
C VAL A 346 -4.00 26.84 47.11
N ASP A 347 -4.10 28.16 46.96
CA ASP A 347 -3.16 29.28 46.61
C ASP A 347 -2.05 29.29 45.52
N GLU A 348 -1.96 30.50 44.95
CA GLU A 348 -1.05 31.09 43.94
C GLU A 348 0.39 31.36 44.41
N THR A 349 1.35 31.46 43.48
CA THR A 349 2.10 32.69 43.09
C THR A 349 3.51 32.41 42.51
N ALA A 350 3.90 33.26 41.54
CA ALA A 350 5.25 33.80 41.28
C ALA A 350 6.09 33.31 40.06
N SER A 351 6.09 34.16 39.02
CA SER A 351 7.27 34.87 38.47
C SER A 351 8.17 34.26 37.38
N LEU A 352 8.09 34.86 36.19
CA LEU A 352 9.11 34.92 35.10
C LEU A 352 10.37 35.71 35.49
N PRO A 353 11.50 35.52 34.77
CA PRO A 353 12.06 36.65 34.00
C PRO A 353 12.70 36.31 32.62
N SER A 354 12.21 37.00 31.59
CA SER A 354 12.90 37.84 30.57
C SER A 354 14.36 37.60 30.07
N GLN A 355 14.44 37.55 28.72
CA GLN A 355 15.39 38.19 27.77
C GLN A 355 16.81 37.62 27.54
N THR A 356 17.14 37.27 26.28
CA THR A 356 17.95 38.14 25.37
C THR A 356 18.21 37.57 23.95
N SER A 357 17.86 38.40 22.96
CA SER A 357 18.58 38.77 21.71
C SER A 357 18.89 37.78 20.57
N THR A 358 18.17 38.04 19.48
CA THR A 358 18.36 37.71 18.06
C THR A 358 19.67 38.27 17.46
N ARG A 359 20.25 37.52 16.51
CA ARG A 359 21.09 38.08 15.44
C ARG A 359 20.71 37.45 14.09
N LEU A 360 19.93 38.19 13.32
CA LEU A 360 19.65 37.90 11.91
C LEU A 360 20.83 38.36 11.05
N GLN A 361 21.28 37.49 10.13
CA GLN A 361 21.94 37.91 8.90
C GLN A 361 21.24 37.24 7.72
N SER A 362 20.60 38.08 6.91
CA SER A 362 20.05 37.76 5.60
C SER A 362 21.17 37.44 4.61
N THR A 363 20.98 36.39 3.78
CA THR A 363 21.49 36.37 2.41
C THR A 363 20.50 35.66 1.49
N THR A 364 20.30 36.30 0.34
CA THR A 364 19.35 35.97 -0.72
C THR A 364 19.95 35.02 -1.76
N PHE A 365 19.07 34.25 -2.43
CA PHE A 365 19.18 33.57 -3.75
C PHE A 365 20.00 32.26 -3.88
N GLN A 366 19.33 31.13 -4.18
CA GLN A 366 19.32 30.41 -5.49
C GLN A 366 18.77 28.96 -5.36
N LEU A 367 18.09 28.51 -6.42
CA LEU A 367 17.48 27.19 -6.57
C LEU A 367 18.49 26.20 -7.17
N ASP A 368 18.65 25.03 -6.53
CA ASP A 368 19.29 23.83 -7.11
C ASP A 368 18.38 22.60 -6.86
N PRO A 369 18.31 21.64 -7.80
CA PRO A 369 17.62 20.36 -7.64
C PRO A 369 18.57 19.26 -7.12
N ASP A 370 17.97 18.28 -6.42
CA ASP A 370 18.58 17.11 -5.76
C ASP A 370 19.43 17.39 -4.53
N HIS A 371 19.05 16.78 -3.40
CA HIS A 371 19.94 16.07 -2.46
C HIS A 371 19.19 15.67 -1.17
N LEU A 372 18.86 14.38 -1.02
CA LEU A 372 18.96 13.71 0.28
C LEU A 372 20.45 13.38 0.47
N THR A 373 21.23 14.30 1.02
CA THR A 373 22.66 14.05 1.33
C THR A 373 22.79 13.14 2.55
N PRO A 374 23.71 12.17 2.56
CA PRO A 374 24.10 11.45 3.77
C PRO A 374 24.83 12.41 4.73
N GLY A 375 24.29 12.63 5.92
CA GLY A 375 24.99 13.39 6.96
C GLY A 375 26.24 12.64 7.47
N PRO A 376 27.29 13.35 7.93
CA PRO A 376 28.47 12.72 8.50
C PRO A 376 28.11 12.04 9.81
N SER A 377 28.66 10.85 10.02
CA SER A 377 28.62 10.14 11.30
C SER A 377 29.39 10.95 12.36
N VAL A 378 28.68 11.62 13.26
CA VAL A 378 29.28 12.30 14.41
C VAL A 378 29.26 11.36 15.60
N SER A 379 30.45 11.13 16.14
CA SER A 379 30.75 10.37 17.34
C SER A 379 30.04 10.96 18.57
N ALA A 380 29.68 10.09 19.50
CA ALA A 380 29.01 10.41 20.75
C ALA A 380 29.76 11.45 21.59
N GLU A 381 29.26 12.68 21.63
CA GLU A 381 29.57 13.65 22.68
C GLU A 381 28.27 14.29 23.18
N SER A 382 27.90 13.87 24.41
CA SER A 382 26.93 14.43 25.36
C SER A 382 25.69 15.16 24.79
N ALA A 383 24.58 14.41 24.70
CA ALA A 383 23.24 14.92 24.46
C ALA A 383 22.81 15.95 25.53
N PRO A 384 22.13 17.05 25.15
CA PRO A 384 21.46 17.92 26.11
C PRO A 384 20.37 17.12 26.85
N SER A 385 20.23 17.35 28.15
CA SER A 385 19.45 16.50 29.06
C SER A 385 18.05 16.18 28.53
N MET A 386 17.77 14.90 28.31
CA MET A 386 16.39 14.44 28.12
C MET A 386 15.56 14.90 29.32
N CYS A 387 14.47 15.63 29.07
CA CYS A 387 13.39 15.74 30.04
C CYS A 387 12.78 14.33 30.16
N ASP A 388 13.41 13.49 30.98
CA ASP A 388 13.03 12.10 31.26
C ASP A 388 11.76 12.00 32.11
N ASP A 389 11.06 13.11 32.31
CA ASP A 389 9.87 13.20 33.14
C ASP A 389 8.73 12.33 32.61
N TRP A 390 8.69 12.07 31.29
CA TRP A 390 7.76 11.12 30.68
C TRP A 390 7.89 9.70 31.24
N LYS A 391 9.08 9.29 31.72
CA LYS A 391 9.30 7.95 32.29
C LYS A 391 8.45 7.71 33.55
N ARG A 392 8.14 8.78 34.30
CA ARG A 392 7.46 8.73 35.60
C ARG A 392 5.94 8.88 35.54
N ILE A 393 5.36 9.15 34.37
CA ILE A 393 3.92 9.39 34.24
C ILE A 393 3.14 8.06 34.19
N GLU A 394 2.06 7.95 34.97
CA GLU A 394 1.34 6.68 35.14
C GLU A 394 0.62 6.19 33.87
N LEU A 395 -0.18 7.04 33.22
CA LEU A 395 -0.99 6.64 32.05
C LEU A 395 -0.12 6.55 30.78
N PRO A 396 -0.16 5.46 29.99
CA PRO A 396 0.75 5.24 28.85
C PRO A 396 0.64 6.27 27.71
N GLU A 397 -0.51 6.92 27.54
CA GLU A 397 -0.73 7.93 26.49
C GLU A 397 0.07 9.22 26.73
N ARG A 398 0.21 9.64 27.99
CA ARG A 398 0.91 10.89 28.35
C ARG A 398 2.43 10.83 28.10
N PRO A 399 3.16 9.77 28.53
CA PRO A 399 4.54 9.55 28.13
C PRO A 399 4.75 9.53 26.63
N ALA A 400 3.84 8.91 25.88
CA ALA A 400 3.94 8.84 24.43
C ALA A 400 3.93 10.23 23.78
N ILE A 401 2.98 11.08 24.17
CA ILE A 401 2.86 12.46 23.69
C ILE A 401 4.06 13.30 24.11
N GLN A 402 4.44 13.26 25.38
CA GLN A 402 5.57 14.05 25.87
C GLN A 402 6.89 13.60 25.22
N TYR A 403 7.10 12.29 25.05
CA TYR A 403 8.28 11.76 24.38
C TYR A 403 8.39 12.27 22.95
N ARG A 404 7.33 12.15 22.14
CA ARG A 404 7.36 12.62 20.74
C ARG A 404 7.58 14.13 20.65
N GLN A 405 6.91 14.93 21.49
CA GLN A 405 7.05 16.39 21.50
C GLN A 405 8.48 16.81 21.88
N CYS A 406 9.08 16.19 22.90
CA CYS A 406 10.46 16.45 23.28
C CYS A 406 11.44 16.04 22.17
N THR A 407 11.20 14.89 21.55
CA THR A 407 12.07 14.34 20.50
C THR A 407 12.05 15.20 19.24
N LEU A 408 10.87 15.62 18.77
CA LEU A 408 10.74 16.48 17.60
C LEU A 408 11.27 17.90 17.86
N ARG A 409 10.98 18.50 19.03
CA ARG A 409 11.47 19.86 19.37
C ARG A 409 12.99 19.97 19.39
N GLN A 410 13.71 18.91 19.74
CA GLN A 410 15.18 18.91 19.72
C GLN A 410 15.77 19.08 18.32
N LYS A 411 14.96 18.85 17.27
CA LYS A 411 15.39 18.79 15.88
C LYS A 411 14.62 19.75 14.98
N GLU A 412 13.82 20.64 15.56
CA GLU A 412 12.92 21.54 14.82
C GLU A 412 13.66 22.45 13.83
N ASP A 413 14.88 22.88 14.19
CA ASP A 413 15.74 23.72 13.33
C ASP A 413 16.53 22.93 12.28
N GLU A 414 16.49 21.59 12.30
CA GLU A 414 17.18 20.77 11.30
C GLU A 414 16.41 20.78 9.96
N PRO A 415 17.13 20.63 8.82
CA PRO A 415 16.49 20.62 7.52
C PRO A 415 15.39 19.55 7.45
N PRO A 416 14.21 19.83 6.87
CA PRO A 416 13.13 18.86 6.85
C PRO A 416 13.45 17.66 5.95
N LEU A 417 12.97 16.49 6.32
CA LEU A 417 12.80 15.36 5.42
C LEU A 417 11.74 15.73 4.39
N LYS A 418 12.05 15.59 3.11
CA LYS A 418 11.12 15.98 2.03
C LYS A 418 10.57 14.74 1.35
N VAL A 419 9.24 14.66 1.25
CA VAL A 419 8.54 13.63 0.48
C VAL A 419 7.58 14.30 -0.50
N ARG A 420 7.61 13.83 -1.74
CA ARG A 420 6.80 14.35 -2.85
C ARG A 420 6.01 13.21 -3.46
N ILE A 421 4.68 13.30 -3.42
CA ILE A 421 3.78 12.35 -4.05
C ILE A 421 3.01 13.10 -5.14
N ASP A 422 3.05 12.64 -6.38
CA ASP A 422 2.25 13.24 -7.45
C ASP A 422 0.89 12.53 -7.51
N ILE A 423 -0.18 13.25 -7.22
CA ILE A 423 -1.54 12.68 -7.18
C ILE A 423 -2.06 12.31 -8.58
N ARG A 424 -1.38 12.76 -9.64
CA ARG A 424 -1.73 12.48 -11.04
C ARG A 424 -1.07 11.20 -11.57
N GLU A 425 -0.06 10.69 -10.86
CA GLU A 425 0.56 9.41 -11.17
C GLU A 425 -0.39 8.26 -10.81
N ASP A 426 -0.15 7.09 -11.41
CA ASP A 426 -0.89 5.90 -11.01
C ASP A 426 -0.54 5.46 -9.58
N MET A 427 -1.39 4.60 -9.01
CA MET A 427 -1.22 4.15 -7.63
C MET A 427 0.08 3.36 -7.42
N GLU A 428 0.58 2.62 -8.41
CA GLU A 428 1.81 1.83 -8.27
C GLU A 428 3.03 2.76 -8.14
N ASP A 429 3.08 3.82 -8.94
CA ASP A 429 4.13 4.84 -8.88
C ASP A 429 4.09 5.64 -7.56
N GLN A 430 2.89 6.07 -7.13
CA GLN A 430 2.72 6.77 -5.86
C GLN A 430 3.21 5.90 -4.68
N GLU A 431 2.83 4.63 -4.66
CA GLU A 431 3.25 3.68 -3.63
C GLU A 431 4.74 3.34 -3.72
N GLY A 432 5.29 3.25 -4.93
CA GLY A 432 6.71 3.11 -5.18
C GLY A 432 7.53 4.25 -4.56
N ARG A 433 7.06 5.49 -4.65
CA ARG A 433 7.68 6.66 -4.00
C ARG A 433 7.64 6.55 -2.47
N MET A 434 6.52 6.13 -1.89
CA MET A 434 6.41 5.89 -0.43
C MET A 434 7.41 4.82 0.02
N ILE A 435 7.47 3.70 -0.69
CA ILE A 435 8.39 2.60 -0.41
C ILE A 435 9.84 3.08 -0.52
N HIS A 436 10.18 3.82 -1.57
CA HIS A 436 11.50 4.38 -1.75
C HIS A 436 11.89 5.30 -0.58
N PHE A 437 11.02 6.23 -0.20
CA PHE A 437 11.22 7.15 0.92
C PHE A 437 11.56 6.41 2.23
N TYR A 438 10.77 5.40 2.58
CA TYR A 438 11.00 4.64 3.81
C TYR A 438 12.11 3.60 3.73
N LYS A 439 12.59 3.25 2.54
CA LYS A 439 13.74 2.33 2.38
C LYS A 439 15.09 3.02 2.47
N VAL A 440 15.16 4.35 2.38
CA VAL A 440 16.42 5.10 2.54
C VAL A 440 17.04 4.79 3.91
N PRO A 441 18.28 4.25 3.97
CA PRO A 441 18.93 3.91 5.23
C PRO A 441 19.52 5.17 5.91
N LYS A 442 19.74 5.08 7.22
CA LYS A 442 20.43 6.11 8.03
C LYS A 442 19.75 7.48 7.99
N ILE A 443 18.43 7.49 7.88
CA ILE A 443 17.63 8.70 8.07
C ILE A 443 17.41 8.93 9.56
N ASP A 444 17.57 10.18 9.99
CA ASP A 444 17.08 10.62 11.29
C ASP A 444 15.60 11.00 11.15
N TRP A 445 14.72 10.09 11.58
CA TRP A 445 13.27 10.24 11.48
C TRP A 445 12.69 11.22 12.51
N THR A 446 13.53 11.81 13.37
CA THR A 446 13.10 12.82 14.36
C THR A 446 13.15 14.25 13.80
N ARG A 447 13.68 14.41 12.58
CA ARG A 447 13.71 15.69 11.84
C ARG A 447 12.29 16.08 11.37
N PRO A 448 12.03 17.39 11.17
CA PRO A 448 10.77 17.86 10.61
C PRO A 448 10.44 17.18 9.29
N LEU A 449 9.16 16.95 9.01
CA LEU A 449 8.71 16.32 7.77
C LEU A 449 7.96 17.35 6.93
N GLN A 450 8.39 17.51 5.68
CA GLN A 450 7.73 18.33 4.68
C GLN A 450 7.16 17.43 3.58
N CYS A 451 5.83 17.34 3.54
CA CYS A 451 5.10 16.61 2.51
C CYS A 451 4.57 17.57 1.45
N GLN A 452 4.68 17.17 0.18
CA GLN A 452 4.09 17.89 -0.96
C GLN A 452 3.28 16.93 -1.83
N LEU A 453 2.05 17.31 -2.16
CA LEU A 453 1.19 16.64 -3.13
C LEU A 453 1.29 17.39 -4.46
N GLU A 454 1.99 16.84 -5.44
CA GLU A 454 2.10 17.48 -6.77
C GLU A 454 0.80 17.29 -7.55
N GLY A 455 0.34 18.36 -8.20
CA GLY A 455 -0.99 18.40 -8.81
C GLY A 455 -2.07 18.91 -7.87
N ASP A 456 -1.76 19.12 -6.59
CA ASP A 456 -2.59 19.79 -5.60
C ASP A 456 -1.91 21.12 -5.18
N VAL A 457 -2.70 22.14 -4.85
CA VAL A 457 -2.20 23.42 -4.31
C VAL A 457 -2.04 23.38 -2.79
N ALA A 458 -2.49 22.30 -2.14
CA ALA A 458 -2.42 22.15 -0.70
C ALA A 458 -0.98 22.11 -0.17
N THR A 459 -0.75 22.84 0.93
CA THR A 459 0.51 22.85 1.68
C THR A 459 0.25 22.91 3.18
N GLY A 460 1.18 22.42 3.99
CA GLY A 460 1.14 22.47 5.46
C GLY A 460 0.71 21.15 6.10
N ASP A 461 0.37 21.19 7.40
CA ASP A 461 0.19 19.99 8.23
C ASP A 461 -0.94 19.07 7.76
N GLY A 462 -1.96 19.62 7.09
CA GLY A 462 -3.02 18.81 6.48
C GLY A 462 -2.48 17.82 5.44
N VAL A 463 -1.48 18.23 4.67
CA VAL A 463 -0.80 17.38 3.68
C VAL A 463 0.05 16.30 4.36
N GLN A 464 0.71 16.65 5.46
CA GLN A 464 1.46 15.68 6.26
C GLN A 464 0.54 14.62 6.87
N ARG A 465 -0.61 15.03 7.43
CA ARG A 465 -1.63 14.10 7.95
C ARG A 465 -2.15 13.16 6.87
N HIS A 466 -2.42 13.70 5.68
CA HIS A 466 -2.84 12.90 4.52
C HIS A 466 -1.78 11.88 4.11
N PHE A 467 -0.51 12.28 4.05
CA PHE A 467 0.58 11.35 3.76
C PHE A 467 0.66 10.20 4.78
N PHE A 468 0.53 10.49 6.08
CA PHE A 468 0.52 9.44 7.11
C PHE A 468 -0.71 8.53 7.02
N SER A 469 -1.89 9.10 6.78
CA SER A 469 -3.12 8.34 6.54
C SER A 469 -2.93 7.37 5.36
N MET A 470 -2.40 7.86 4.24
CA MET A 470 -2.16 7.08 3.04
C MET A 470 -1.16 5.94 3.28
N VAL A 471 0.03 6.22 3.83
CA VAL A 471 1.04 5.18 4.04
C VAL A 471 0.61 4.15 5.10
N MET A 472 -0.08 4.57 6.16
CA MET A 472 -0.60 3.65 7.17
C MET A 472 -1.72 2.78 6.61
N HIS A 473 -2.59 3.34 5.76
CA HIS A 473 -3.60 2.58 5.04
C HIS A 473 -2.98 1.50 4.14
N LYS A 474 -1.91 1.82 3.40
CA LYS A 474 -1.18 0.84 2.58
C LYS A 474 -0.44 -0.20 3.41
N LEU A 475 0.09 0.19 4.56
CA LEU A 475 0.72 -0.75 5.48
C LEU A 475 -0.28 -1.75 6.07
N GLN A 476 -1.53 -1.33 6.33
CA GLN A 476 -2.60 -2.19 6.85
C GLN A 476 -3.25 -3.06 5.77
N ASN A 477 -3.51 -2.51 4.58
CA ASN A 477 -4.28 -3.19 3.53
C ASN A 477 -3.42 -3.77 2.39
N GLY A 478 -2.12 -3.47 2.40
CA GLY A 478 -1.16 -3.91 1.40
C GLY A 478 -0.80 -2.84 0.37
N PHE A 479 0.35 -3.05 -0.26
CA PHE A 479 0.88 -2.17 -1.30
C PHE A 479 0.78 -2.83 -2.69
N LEU A 480 0.41 -2.07 -3.71
CA LEU A 480 0.63 -2.37 -5.12
C LEU A 480 2.12 -2.25 -5.46
N PHE A 481 2.83 -3.37 -5.34
CA PHE A 481 4.06 -3.59 -6.10
C PHE A 481 4.13 -5.05 -6.54
N ASN A 482 4.75 -5.28 -7.70
CA ASN A 482 4.72 -6.52 -8.47
C ASN A 482 5.36 -7.74 -7.75
N VAL A 483 4.62 -8.39 -6.83
CA VAL A 483 4.93 -9.76 -6.33
C VAL A 483 4.06 -10.83 -7.01
N GLY A 484 3.21 -10.44 -7.97
CA GLY A 484 2.65 -11.37 -8.96
C GLY A 484 1.17 -11.71 -8.83
N ASN A 485 0.40 -11.04 -7.96
CA ASN A 485 -1.06 -11.07 -7.96
C ASN A 485 -1.58 -9.64 -7.86
N GLY A 486 -2.54 -9.25 -8.72
CA GLY A 486 -3.09 -7.89 -8.81
C GLY A 486 -3.94 -7.44 -7.62
N ASN A 487 -3.76 -8.01 -6.42
CA ASN A 487 -4.59 -7.79 -5.23
C ASN A 487 -3.86 -7.03 -4.10
N GLY A 488 -2.73 -6.38 -4.38
CA GLY A 488 -1.89 -5.78 -3.35
C GLY A 488 -1.11 -6.82 -2.54
N THR A 489 0.05 -6.42 -2.04
CA THR A 489 0.95 -7.25 -1.23
C THR A 489 0.80 -6.84 0.23
N ALA A 490 0.11 -7.67 1.01
CA ALA A 490 -0.06 -7.45 2.44
C ALA A 490 1.22 -7.82 3.22
N LEU A 491 1.64 -6.94 4.13
CA LEU A 491 2.78 -7.20 5.03
C LEU A 491 2.37 -7.99 6.26
N PHE A 492 1.08 -7.94 6.62
CA PHE A 492 0.48 -8.67 7.72
C PHE A 492 -0.67 -9.53 7.21
N GLU A 493 -0.80 -10.72 7.77
CA GLU A 493 -1.79 -11.73 7.38
C GLU A 493 -2.55 -12.21 8.63
N GLY A 494 -3.79 -12.62 8.45
CA GLY A 494 -4.66 -13.11 9.53
C GLY A 494 -5.92 -12.27 9.68
N GLN A 495 -6.63 -12.51 10.78
CA GLN A 495 -7.84 -11.75 11.14
C GLN A 495 -7.52 -10.60 12.10
N ALA A 496 -8.49 -9.71 12.30
CA ALA A 496 -8.36 -8.60 13.24
C ALA A 496 -7.99 -9.10 14.65
N ASP A 497 -7.12 -8.36 15.33
CA ASP A 497 -6.48 -8.68 16.62
C ASP A 497 -5.58 -9.93 16.64
N HIS A 498 -5.32 -10.52 15.48
CA HIS A 498 -4.51 -11.72 15.29
C HIS A 498 -3.58 -11.60 14.06
N LEU A 499 -3.29 -10.37 13.61
CA LEU A 499 -2.42 -10.14 12.46
C LEU A 499 -0.98 -10.51 12.80
N ILE A 500 -0.35 -11.30 11.93
CA ILE A 500 1.05 -11.69 12.03
C ILE A 500 1.83 -11.23 10.79
N PRO A 501 3.15 -10.98 10.88
CA PRO A 501 3.94 -10.65 9.69
C PRO A 501 3.88 -11.77 8.65
N SER A 502 3.76 -11.41 7.37
CA SER A 502 3.76 -12.38 6.27
C SER A 502 5.02 -13.26 6.29
N THR A 503 4.84 -14.55 6.04
CA THR A 503 5.97 -15.51 5.96
C THR A 503 6.72 -15.43 4.63
N SER A 504 6.36 -14.50 3.75
CA SER A 504 6.99 -14.32 2.43
C SER A 504 8.47 -13.93 2.54
N LEU A 505 9.33 -14.79 1.98
CA LEU A 505 10.77 -14.56 1.93
C LEU A 505 11.14 -13.36 1.04
N VAL A 506 10.34 -13.05 0.02
CA VAL A 506 10.58 -11.91 -0.88
C VAL A 506 10.46 -10.59 -0.13
N LEU A 507 9.46 -10.47 0.75
CA LEU A 507 9.25 -9.28 1.57
C LEU A 507 10.36 -9.11 2.61
N LEU A 508 10.78 -10.23 3.23
CA LEU A 508 11.90 -10.27 4.16
C LEU A 508 13.23 -9.86 3.49
N GLN A 509 13.55 -10.43 2.33
CA GLN A 509 14.78 -10.12 1.60
C GLN A 509 14.84 -8.70 1.05
N SER A 510 13.67 -8.07 0.87
CA SER A 510 13.55 -6.70 0.38
C SER A 510 13.51 -5.67 1.52
N ASP A 511 13.80 -6.07 2.76
CA ASP A 511 13.79 -5.26 3.97
C ASP A 511 12.47 -4.51 4.22
N LEU A 512 11.35 -5.06 3.73
CA LEU A 512 10.05 -4.37 3.85
C LEU A 512 9.56 -4.31 5.30
N PHE A 513 9.96 -5.26 6.15
CA PHE A 513 9.66 -5.20 7.58
C PHE A 513 10.50 -4.15 8.32
N VAL A 514 11.72 -3.83 7.83
CA VAL A 514 12.47 -2.67 8.35
C VAL A 514 11.73 -1.39 7.99
N MET A 515 11.29 -1.28 6.73
CA MET A 515 10.45 -0.17 6.26
C MET A 515 9.13 -0.07 7.06
N THR A 516 8.50 -1.20 7.38
CA THR A 516 7.29 -1.24 8.23
C THR A 516 7.56 -0.61 9.59
N GLY A 517 8.67 -0.97 10.25
CA GLY A 517 9.04 -0.37 11.53
C GLY A 517 9.30 1.13 11.43
N ARG A 518 9.90 1.58 10.32
CA ARG A 518 10.11 3.01 10.05
C ARG A 518 8.80 3.77 9.85
N ILE A 519 7.86 3.21 9.08
CA ILE A 519 6.54 3.83 8.87
C ILE A 519 5.79 3.98 10.19
N ILE A 520 5.71 2.90 10.98
CA ILE A 520 5.01 2.91 12.27
C ILE A 520 5.65 3.91 13.22
N GLY A 521 6.98 3.91 13.32
CA GLY A 521 7.70 4.84 14.18
C GLY A 521 7.55 6.30 13.74
N ASN A 522 7.63 6.57 12.43
CA ASN A 522 7.46 7.91 11.88
C ASN A 522 6.02 8.44 12.09
N SER A 523 5.01 7.60 11.82
CA SER A 523 3.61 7.92 12.10
C SER A 523 3.43 8.27 13.58
N PHE A 524 3.97 7.45 14.49
CA PHE A 524 3.90 7.70 15.93
C PHE A 524 4.53 9.03 16.35
N LEU A 525 5.73 9.35 15.86
CA LEU A 525 6.44 10.58 16.19
C LEU A 525 5.61 11.82 15.83
N HIS A 526 4.91 11.79 14.69
CA HIS A 526 4.07 12.90 14.24
C HIS A 526 2.60 12.79 14.69
N GLY A 527 2.30 11.88 15.61
CA GLY A 527 0.96 11.70 16.17
C GLY A 527 -0.08 11.14 15.21
N GLY A 528 0.37 10.46 14.15
CA GLY A 528 -0.48 9.80 13.18
C GLY A 528 -1.07 8.46 13.61
N PRO A 529 -1.78 7.79 12.69
CA PRO A 529 -2.46 6.53 12.96
C PRO A 529 -1.51 5.44 13.47
N SER A 530 -1.99 4.65 14.43
CA SER A 530 -1.32 3.47 14.96
C SER A 530 -1.53 2.25 14.04
N LEU A 531 -0.74 1.19 14.25
CA LEU A 531 -0.98 -0.09 13.60
C LEU A 531 -1.94 -0.92 14.46
N ALA A 532 -3.20 -1.01 14.02
CA ALA A 532 -4.20 -1.80 14.72
C ALA A 532 -4.05 -3.31 14.46
N SER A 533 -4.59 -4.12 15.38
CA SER A 533 -4.89 -5.54 15.18
C SER A 533 -3.72 -6.51 15.06
N VAL A 534 -2.50 -6.09 15.40
CA VAL A 534 -1.36 -7.01 15.50
C VAL A 534 -1.59 -8.02 16.63
N SER A 535 -1.30 -9.28 16.38
CA SER A 535 -1.40 -10.36 17.36
C SER A 535 -0.64 -10.00 18.66
N PRO A 536 -1.27 -10.13 19.85
CA PRO A 536 -0.60 -9.90 21.12
C PRO A 536 0.65 -10.76 21.32
N ALA A 537 0.68 -11.98 20.74
CA ALA A 537 1.85 -12.85 20.78
C ALA A 537 3.04 -12.24 20.01
N ILE A 538 2.76 -11.64 18.85
CA ILE A 538 3.77 -10.94 18.05
C ILE A 538 4.26 -9.70 18.78
N VAL A 539 3.37 -8.89 19.36
CA VAL A 539 3.76 -7.68 20.12
C VAL A 539 4.61 -8.07 21.33
N HIS A 540 4.23 -9.10 22.08
CA HIS A 540 5.00 -9.61 23.23
C HIS A 540 6.44 -9.98 22.83
N VAL A 541 6.59 -10.77 21.75
CA VAL A 541 7.91 -11.18 21.27
C VAL A 541 8.66 -10.01 20.63
N LEU A 542 7.97 -9.10 19.95
CA LEU A 542 8.53 -7.86 19.39
C LEU A 542 9.18 -7.01 20.48
N LEU A 543 8.60 -6.94 21.67
CA LEU A 543 9.13 -6.20 22.83
C LEU A 543 10.23 -6.93 23.61
N GLY A 544 10.62 -8.14 23.17
CA GLY A 544 11.69 -8.92 23.80
C GLY A 544 11.18 -9.97 24.79
N GLY A 545 9.86 -10.15 24.91
CA GLY A 545 9.27 -11.27 25.63
C GLY A 545 9.71 -12.62 25.07
N SER A 546 9.78 -13.64 25.94
CA SER A 546 10.20 -14.97 25.50
C SER A 546 9.09 -15.65 24.68
N PRO A 547 9.44 -16.37 23.58
CA PRO A 547 8.45 -17.10 22.79
C PRO A 547 7.65 -18.14 23.58
N GLN A 548 8.16 -18.61 24.72
CA GLN A 548 7.49 -19.60 25.58
C GLN A 548 6.41 -18.98 26.47
N THR A 549 6.51 -17.69 26.78
CA THR A 549 5.51 -16.98 27.60
C THR A 549 4.45 -16.27 26.75
N ALA A 550 4.63 -16.25 25.42
CA ALA A 550 3.65 -15.71 24.49
C ALA A 550 2.35 -16.54 24.55
N THR A 551 1.23 -15.87 24.75
CA THR A 551 -0.09 -16.52 24.65
C THR A 551 -0.51 -16.53 23.19
N ILE A 552 -0.54 -17.72 22.58
CA ILE A 552 -0.89 -17.94 21.18
C ILE A 552 -2.21 -18.69 21.13
N THR A 553 -3.17 -18.18 20.35
CA THR A 553 -4.45 -18.85 20.11
C THR A 553 -4.49 -19.41 18.68
N ILE A 554 -5.52 -20.20 18.35
CA ILE A 554 -5.63 -20.77 17.00
C ILE A 554 -5.88 -19.68 15.95
N GLU A 555 -6.51 -18.59 16.37
CA GLU A 555 -6.83 -17.41 15.58
C GLU A 555 -5.58 -16.68 15.05
N ASP A 556 -4.44 -16.81 15.75
CA ASP A 556 -3.15 -16.24 15.33
C ASP A 556 -2.52 -16.97 14.13
N VAL A 557 -2.99 -18.17 13.79
CA VAL A 557 -2.51 -18.92 12.62
C VAL A 557 -3.19 -18.36 11.37
N ALA A 558 -2.47 -17.52 10.61
CA ALA A 558 -3.01 -16.85 9.43
C ALA A 558 -3.41 -17.82 8.30
N ASP A 559 -2.54 -18.79 7.99
CA ASP A 559 -2.75 -19.78 6.93
C ASP A 559 -3.93 -20.71 7.27
N ILE A 560 -4.92 -20.73 6.38
CA ILE A 560 -6.20 -21.42 6.60
C ILE A 560 -5.99 -22.94 6.70
N ASP A 561 -5.18 -23.53 5.82
CA ASP A 561 -4.95 -24.98 5.76
C ASP A 561 -4.17 -25.45 7.00
N ILE A 562 -3.15 -24.68 7.39
CA ILE A 562 -2.39 -24.93 8.62
C ILE A 562 -3.30 -24.78 9.85
N ARG A 563 -4.13 -23.72 9.89
CA ARG A 563 -5.05 -23.46 10.99
C ARG A 563 -6.06 -24.59 11.16
N GLU A 564 -6.67 -25.05 10.08
CA GLU A 564 -7.59 -26.20 10.11
C GLU A 564 -6.89 -27.47 10.59
N THR A 565 -5.66 -27.71 10.13
CA THR A 565 -4.85 -28.86 10.54
C THR A 565 -4.53 -28.84 12.03
N ILE A 566 -4.14 -27.69 12.57
CA ILE A 566 -3.87 -27.51 14.00
C ILE A 566 -5.18 -27.53 14.81
N GLN A 567 -6.27 -27.01 14.27
CA GLN A 567 -7.57 -27.01 14.96
C GLN A 567 -8.12 -28.43 15.18
N MET A 568 -7.84 -29.37 14.28
CA MET A 568 -8.14 -30.79 14.52
C MET A 568 -7.47 -31.32 15.80
N LEU A 569 -6.27 -30.85 16.13
CA LEU A 569 -5.57 -31.15 17.39
C LEU A 569 -6.09 -30.37 18.60
N ALA A 570 -6.83 -29.29 18.42
CA ALA A 570 -7.44 -28.54 19.51
C ALA A 570 -8.79 -29.16 19.93
N VAL A 571 -9.61 -29.55 18.95
CA VAL A 571 -11.02 -29.97 19.17
C VAL A 571 -11.18 -31.44 19.56
N GLY A 572 -10.28 -32.35 19.16
CA GLY A 572 -10.47 -33.78 19.45
C GLY A 572 -10.61 -34.06 20.97
N ASP A 573 -11.49 -34.96 21.38
CA ASP A 573 -11.56 -35.36 22.79
C ASP A 573 -10.24 -36.01 23.23
N SER A 574 -9.69 -35.61 24.37
CA SER A 574 -8.53 -36.28 25.00
C SER A 574 -8.79 -37.74 25.40
N LYS A 575 -10.02 -38.23 25.21
CA LYS A 575 -10.48 -39.59 25.52
C LYS A 575 -10.66 -40.50 24.29
N ASN A 576 -10.78 -39.93 23.08
CA ASN A 576 -10.95 -40.71 21.86
C ASN A 576 -9.64 -40.73 21.08
N ASP A 577 -9.19 -41.91 20.67
CA ASP A 577 -8.06 -42.03 19.76
C ASP A 577 -8.42 -41.40 18.41
N PHE A 578 -7.54 -40.55 17.89
CA PHE A 578 -7.66 -40.01 16.55
C PHE A 578 -7.69 -41.15 15.52
N THR A 579 -8.53 -41.03 14.50
CA THR A 579 -8.49 -41.96 13.36
C THR A 579 -7.19 -41.76 12.58
N GLU A 580 -6.70 -42.79 11.89
CA GLU A 580 -5.48 -42.68 11.08
C GLU A 580 -5.60 -41.58 10.00
N ASP A 581 -6.79 -41.40 9.44
CA ASP A 581 -7.08 -40.32 8.48
C ASP A 581 -6.93 -38.92 9.09
N GLN A 582 -7.28 -38.74 10.37
CA GLN A 582 -7.08 -37.48 11.10
C GLN A 582 -5.61 -37.28 11.47
N LYS A 583 -4.90 -38.36 11.84
CA LYS A 583 -3.48 -38.28 12.20
C LYS A 583 -2.58 -37.96 11.01
N ALA A 584 -2.92 -38.43 9.81
CA ALA A 584 -2.12 -38.25 8.61
C ALA A 584 -1.73 -36.78 8.33
N PRO A 585 -2.67 -35.82 8.18
CA PRO A 585 -2.32 -34.42 7.92
C PRO A 585 -1.54 -33.76 9.06
N ILE A 586 -1.89 -34.08 10.31
CA ILE A 586 -1.19 -33.58 11.50
C ILE A 586 0.27 -34.06 11.52
N ASN A 587 0.48 -35.36 11.32
CA ASN A 587 1.81 -35.96 11.31
C ASN A 587 2.63 -35.44 10.14
N GLN A 588 2.00 -35.25 8.98
CA GLN A 588 2.66 -34.65 7.82
C GLN A 588 3.13 -33.23 8.12
N LEU A 589 2.29 -32.40 8.73
CA LEU A 589 2.66 -31.05 9.14
C LEU A 589 3.78 -31.06 10.18
N ALA A 590 3.65 -31.88 11.22
CA ALA A 590 4.66 -32.03 12.27
C ALA A 590 6.02 -32.44 11.69
N MET A 591 6.05 -33.48 10.84
CA MET A 591 7.27 -33.93 10.17
C MET A 591 7.87 -32.84 9.28
N SER A 592 7.05 -32.05 8.58
CA SER A 592 7.54 -30.95 7.73
C SER A 592 8.25 -29.83 8.50
N TRP A 593 8.01 -29.75 9.82
CA TRP A 593 8.64 -28.80 10.73
C TRP A 593 9.57 -29.47 11.74
N ASP A 594 10.03 -30.70 11.44
CA ASP A 594 10.93 -31.49 12.28
C ASP A 594 10.40 -31.75 13.71
N LEU A 595 9.07 -31.84 13.85
CA LEU A 595 8.40 -32.15 15.11
C LEU A 595 8.01 -33.65 15.18
N PRO A 596 8.02 -34.26 16.38
CA PRO A 596 7.58 -35.64 16.58
C PRO A 596 6.13 -35.87 16.13
N VAL A 597 5.87 -37.08 15.62
CA VAL A 597 4.51 -37.53 15.27
C VAL A 597 3.59 -37.55 16.49
N LEU A 598 2.29 -37.36 16.24
CA LEU A 598 1.25 -37.36 17.24
C LEU A 598 1.20 -38.71 17.97
N THR A 599 1.35 -38.63 19.28
CA THR A 599 1.05 -39.71 20.22
C THR A 599 0.06 -39.18 21.25
N THR A 600 -0.81 -40.04 21.78
CA THR A 600 -1.86 -39.65 22.73
C THR A 600 -1.29 -38.92 23.95
N THR A 601 -0.09 -39.29 24.40
CA THR A 601 0.61 -38.69 25.55
C THR A 601 1.21 -37.30 25.27
N LYS A 602 1.49 -36.95 24.01
CA LYS A 602 2.19 -35.71 23.62
C LYS A 602 1.30 -34.68 22.92
N ARG A 603 -0.01 -34.88 22.90
CA ARG A 603 -0.94 -34.02 22.15
C ARG A 603 -0.81 -32.53 22.51
N THR A 604 -0.94 -32.17 23.77
CA THR A 604 -0.88 -30.76 24.22
C THR A 604 0.46 -30.12 23.89
N TRP A 605 1.53 -30.90 24.06
CA TRP A 605 2.88 -30.46 23.71
C TRP A 605 3.01 -30.22 22.20
N LEU A 606 2.50 -31.14 21.36
CA LEU A 606 2.55 -30.99 19.90
C LEU A 606 1.70 -29.80 19.44
N LEU A 607 0.49 -29.64 19.99
CA LEU A 607 -0.38 -28.49 19.72
C LEU A 607 0.36 -27.17 20.02
N HIS A 608 0.95 -27.06 21.22
CA HIS A 608 1.71 -25.87 21.60
C HIS A 608 2.88 -25.60 20.65
N ASN A 609 3.67 -26.61 20.29
CA ASN A 609 4.82 -26.45 19.41
C ASN A 609 4.42 -26.11 17.96
N LEU A 610 3.31 -26.68 17.46
CA LEU A 610 2.78 -26.34 16.14
C LEU A 610 2.31 -24.88 16.09
N LEU A 611 1.56 -24.42 17.10
CA LEU A 611 1.14 -23.01 17.22
C LEU A 611 2.35 -22.08 17.30
N GLN A 612 3.31 -22.40 18.17
CA GLN A 612 4.52 -21.61 18.34
C GLN A 612 5.38 -21.57 17.07
N HIS A 613 5.47 -22.68 16.34
CA HIS A 613 6.19 -22.71 15.07
C HIS A 613 5.48 -21.88 14.00
N ALA A 614 4.17 -22.09 13.84
CA ALA A 614 3.33 -21.41 12.85
C ALA A 614 3.38 -19.89 13.00
N VAL A 615 3.25 -19.40 14.22
CA VAL A 615 3.08 -17.96 14.51
C VAL A 615 4.40 -17.25 14.76
N LEU A 616 5.28 -17.79 15.62
CA LEU A 616 6.48 -17.09 16.08
C LEU A 616 7.76 -17.51 15.37
N THR A 617 7.99 -18.82 15.22
CA THR A 617 9.26 -19.31 14.67
C THR A 617 9.44 -18.91 13.22
N ARG A 618 8.36 -19.03 12.42
CA ARG A 618 8.38 -18.69 10.99
C ARG A 618 8.44 -17.19 10.72
N THR A 619 8.01 -16.35 11.66
CA THR A 619 7.97 -14.87 11.51
C THR A 619 9.10 -14.16 12.27
N TRP A 620 9.95 -14.89 12.99
CA TRP A 620 10.99 -14.31 13.85
C TRP A 620 11.93 -13.33 13.14
N ARG A 621 12.29 -13.61 11.88
CA ARG A 621 13.17 -12.72 11.10
C ARG A 621 12.46 -11.42 10.73
N GLN A 622 11.18 -11.49 10.42
CA GLN A 622 10.30 -10.36 10.14
C GLN A 622 10.13 -9.49 11.38
N VAL A 623 9.84 -10.11 12.54
CA VAL A 623 9.75 -9.41 13.83
C VAL A 623 11.08 -8.72 14.18
N LYS A 624 12.22 -9.33 13.87
CA LYS A 624 13.54 -8.71 14.04
C LYS A 624 13.75 -7.49 13.13
N GLN A 625 13.39 -7.58 11.86
CA GLN A 625 13.46 -6.44 10.93
C GLN A 625 12.49 -5.32 11.34
N LEU A 626 11.28 -5.66 11.76
CA LEU A 626 10.31 -4.72 12.30
C LEU A 626 10.87 -3.96 13.51
N ARG A 627 11.47 -4.69 14.47
CA ARG A 627 12.17 -4.09 15.60
C ARG A 627 13.31 -3.17 15.15
N GLN A 628 14.07 -3.59 14.14
CA GLN A 628 15.16 -2.77 13.61
C GLN A 628 14.65 -1.45 13.04
N GLY A 629 13.54 -1.45 12.29
CA GLY A 629 12.92 -0.23 11.80
C GLY A 629 12.50 0.73 12.92
N LEU A 630 11.87 0.21 13.97
CA LEU A 630 11.47 1.01 15.16
C LEU A 630 12.67 1.58 15.94
N LYS A 631 13.82 0.90 15.90
CA LYS A 631 15.06 1.41 16.51
C LYS A 631 15.61 2.60 15.74
N GLU A 632 15.50 2.57 14.42
CA GLU A 632 15.99 3.65 13.57
C GLU A 632 15.16 4.92 13.70
N THR A 633 13.89 4.83 14.13
CA THR A 633 13.03 5.98 14.41
C THR A 633 13.13 6.50 15.85
N MET A 634 14.06 5.99 16.67
CA MET A 634 14.20 6.30 18.10
C MET A 634 13.05 5.84 19.01
N VAL A 635 11.89 5.50 18.46
CA VAL A 635 10.70 5.02 19.21
C VAL A 635 10.98 3.76 20.04
N TRP A 636 11.93 2.93 19.63
CA TRP A 636 12.33 1.78 20.45
C TRP A 636 12.82 2.16 21.85
N GLN A 637 13.46 3.31 22.02
CA GLN A 637 13.93 3.77 23.34
C GLN A 637 12.76 4.01 24.31
N LEU A 638 11.65 4.56 23.78
CA LEU A 638 10.41 4.71 24.52
C LEU A 638 9.82 3.35 24.90
N LEU A 639 9.73 2.42 23.95
CA LEU A 639 9.19 1.08 24.19
C LEU A 639 10.02 0.25 25.16
N GLU A 640 11.34 0.42 25.15
CA GLU A 640 12.25 -0.24 26.07
C GLU A 640 12.12 0.31 27.49
N ALA A 641 11.95 1.63 27.64
CA ALA A 641 11.71 2.26 28.93
C ALA A 641 10.28 2.06 29.46
N ARG A 642 9.29 2.00 28.57
CA ARG A 642 7.85 1.95 28.86
C ARG A 642 7.12 0.97 27.93
N PRO A 643 7.18 -0.35 28.22
CA PRO A 643 6.53 -1.37 27.39
C PRO A 643 5.01 -1.23 27.33
N ASP A 644 4.38 -0.61 28.33
CA ASP A 644 2.95 -0.32 28.39
C ASP A 644 2.47 0.64 27.29
N VAL A 645 3.36 1.50 26.78
CA VAL A 645 3.11 2.39 25.63
C VAL A 645 2.92 1.62 24.33
N ALA A 646 3.30 0.34 24.27
CA ALA A 646 3.06 -0.48 23.09
C ALA A 646 1.57 -0.55 22.72
N SER A 647 0.66 -0.39 23.69
CA SER A 647 -0.78 -0.33 23.44
C SER A 647 -1.23 0.89 22.64
N VAL A 648 -0.43 1.97 22.61
CA VAL A 648 -0.68 3.18 21.82
C VAL A 648 -0.19 3.01 20.38
N ILE A 649 0.89 2.26 20.17
CA ILE A 649 1.51 2.05 18.86
C ILE A 649 0.89 0.85 18.13
N PHE A 650 0.57 -0.21 18.87
CA PHE A 650 -0.03 -1.45 18.44
C PHE A 650 -1.40 -1.63 19.11
N THR A 651 -2.40 -0.89 18.63
CA THR A 651 -3.73 -0.86 19.23
C THR A 651 -4.53 -2.12 18.89
N ARG A 652 -5.46 -2.51 19.77
CA ARG A 652 -6.51 -3.48 19.39
C ARG A 652 -7.54 -2.82 18.49
N GLN A 653 -8.26 -3.61 17.70
CA GLN A 653 -9.32 -3.13 16.81
C GLN A 653 -10.35 -2.30 17.57
N SER A 654 -10.78 -2.77 18.75
CA SER A 654 -11.75 -2.09 19.60
C SER A 654 -11.27 -0.75 20.15
N MET A 655 -9.95 -0.54 20.23
CA MET A 655 -9.34 0.71 20.70
C MET A 655 -8.99 1.66 19.55
N ALA A 656 -8.89 1.14 18.32
CA ALA A 656 -8.65 1.94 17.12
C ALA A 656 -9.89 2.75 16.69
N ASP A 657 -11.08 2.30 17.10
CA ASP A 657 -12.33 3.01 16.88
C ASP A 657 -12.62 3.97 18.02
N TRP A 658 -12.91 5.23 17.69
CA TRP A 658 -13.38 6.25 18.62
C TRP A 658 -14.90 6.33 18.63
N SER A 659 -15.48 6.73 19.77
CA SER A 659 -16.93 6.86 19.90
C SER A 659 -17.44 8.15 19.27
N THR A 660 -18.69 8.15 18.81
CA THR A 660 -19.36 9.34 18.29
C THR A 660 -19.31 10.54 19.25
N GLN A 661 -19.35 10.28 20.57
CA GLN A 661 -19.28 11.32 21.59
C GLN A 661 -17.91 12.01 21.62
N VAL A 662 -16.82 11.26 21.40
CA VAL A 662 -15.48 11.84 21.31
C VAL A 662 -15.40 12.83 20.15
N LEU A 663 -15.92 12.45 18.97
CA LEU A 663 -15.96 13.39 17.83
C LEU A 663 -16.85 14.61 18.14
N LEU A 664 -18.05 14.42 18.67
CA LEU A 664 -18.96 15.53 18.97
C LEU A 664 -18.37 16.53 19.97
N ASN A 665 -17.65 16.05 20.98
CA ASN A 665 -16.99 16.90 21.99
C ASN A 665 -15.81 17.69 21.44
N ASN A 666 -15.22 17.22 20.34
CA ASN A 666 -14.10 17.89 19.69
C ASN A 666 -14.56 18.97 18.70
N ILE A 667 -15.84 19.03 18.36
CA ILE A 667 -16.39 19.99 17.39
C ILE A 667 -16.70 21.33 18.07
N ILE A 668 -16.13 22.41 17.53
CA ILE A 668 -16.54 23.78 17.80
C ILE A 668 -17.66 24.14 16.83
N TRP A 669 -18.87 24.30 17.37
CA TRP A 669 -20.07 24.65 16.62
C TRP A 669 -20.18 26.16 16.40
N PRO A 670 -20.81 26.62 15.29
CA PRO A 670 -21.04 28.04 15.08
C PRO A 670 -21.84 28.65 16.25
N MET A 671 -21.38 29.79 16.74
CA MET A 671 -22.04 30.57 17.78
C MET A 671 -22.74 31.78 17.17
N GLU A 672 -23.64 32.40 17.92
CA GLU A 672 -24.31 33.62 17.51
C GLU A 672 -23.35 34.80 17.71
N ASP A 673 -22.63 35.17 16.66
CA ASP A 673 -21.74 36.34 16.63
C ASP A 673 -22.44 37.55 15.98
N GLU A 674 -21.96 38.78 16.24
CA GLU A 674 -22.48 39.98 15.58
C GLU A 674 -22.34 39.86 14.06
N GLU A 675 -23.50 39.90 13.37
CA GLU A 675 -23.65 39.62 11.95
C GLU A 675 -22.64 40.41 11.09
N GLY A 676 -21.63 39.71 10.55
CA GLY A 676 -20.88 40.24 9.42
C GLY A 676 -21.77 40.25 8.17
N ASP A 677 -21.70 41.32 7.37
CA ASP A 677 -22.58 41.56 6.19
C ASP A 677 -22.68 40.39 5.18
N ASN A 678 -21.78 39.40 5.24
CA ASN A 678 -21.70 38.27 4.31
C ASN A 678 -21.94 36.89 4.95
N GLU A 679 -22.31 36.81 6.23
CA GLU A 679 -22.55 35.51 6.88
C GLU A 679 -24.00 35.03 6.73
N PRO A 680 -24.23 33.71 6.53
CA PRO A 680 -25.58 33.15 6.52
C PRO A 680 -26.29 33.41 7.85
N PRO A 681 -27.62 33.66 7.85
CA PRO A 681 -28.37 33.91 9.07
C PRO A 681 -28.18 32.79 10.10
N PHE A 682 -28.11 33.13 11.40
CA PHE A 682 -27.85 32.15 12.47
C PHE A 682 -28.85 30.97 12.46
N THR A 683 -30.11 31.21 12.07
CA THR A 683 -31.12 30.15 11.88
C THR A 683 -30.72 29.10 10.83
N THR A 684 -30.06 29.54 9.75
CA THR A 684 -29.50 28.66 8.73
C THR A 684 -28.27 27.94 9.28
N GLN A 685 -27.41 28.63 10.02
CA GLN A 685 -26.25 28.02 10.66
C GLN A 685 -26.65 26.88 11.61
N CYS A 686 -27.69 27.10 12.42
CA CYS A 686 -28.28 26.11 13.32
C CYS A 686 -28.85 24.90 12.56
N ARG A 687 -29.57 25.15 11.45
CA ARG A 687 -30.14 24.07 10.63
C ARG A 687 -29.05 23.17 10.06
N ILE A 688 -28.03 23.76 9.44
CA ILE A 688 -26.93 23.01 8.81
C ILE A 688 -26.09 22.29 9.86
N SER A 689 -25.79 22.94 10.99
CA SER A 689 -25.10 22.33 12.12
C SER A 689 -25.90 21.15 12.70
N GLY A 690 -27.22 21.29 12.81
CA GLY A 690 -28.13 20.21 13.21
C GLY A 690 -28.11 19.03 12.23
N TYR A 691 -28.00 19.28 10.93
CA TYR A 691 -27.82 18.22 9.93
C TYR A 691 -26.48 17.50 10.08
N LEU A 692 -25.37 18.23 10.29
CA LEU A 692 -24.08 17.61 10.54
C LEU A 692 -24.10 16.76 11.83
N ARG A 693 -24.65 17.29 12.93
CA ARG A 693 -24.80 16.54 14.19
C ARG A 693 -25.58 15.25 13.97
N LYS A 694 -26.73 15.34 13.28
CA LYS A 694 -27.53 14.16 12.94
C LYS A 694 -26.77 13.16 12.08
N PHE A 695 -25.95 13.62 11.14
CA PHE A 695 -25.07 12.75 10.35
C PHE A 695 -24.08 12.02 11.26
N VAL A 696 -23.37 12.75 12.12
CA VAL A 696 -22.39 12.18 13.06
C VAL A 696 -23.02 11.15 14.00
N GLU A 697 -24.25 11.39 14.46
CA GLU A 697 -25.00 10.49 15.34
C GLU A 697 -25.56 9.23 14.66
N THR A 698 -25.74 9.26 13.33
CA THR A 698 -26.43 8.18 12.59
C THR A 698 -25.57 7.44 11.58
N ALA A 699 -24.39 7.98 11.23
CA ALA A 699 -23.47 7.35 10.30
C ALA A 699 -22.72 6.18 10.95
N ASP A 700 -22.31 5.21 10.12
CA ASP A 700 -21.41 4.14 10.55
C ASP A 700 -19.96 4.65 10.69
N GLN A 701 -19.13 3.86 11.38
CA GLN A 701 -17.74 4.22 11.66
C GLN A 701 -16.89 4.45 10.40
N CYS A 702 -17.22 3.79 9.28
CA CYS A 702 -16.49 3.96 8.02
C CYS A 702 -16.72 5.38 7.47
N LYS A 703 -17.98 5.80 7.40
CA LYS A 703 -18.36 7.17 6.97
C LYS A 703 -17.85 8.23 7.92
N LEU A 704 -17.86 7.95 9.22
CA LEU A 704 -17.30 8.87 10.22
C LEU A 704 -15.79 9.06 10.05
N LYS A 705 -15.03 7.98 9.80
CA LYS A 705 -13.59 8.08 9.47
C LYS A 705 -13.35 8.84 8.17
N GLN A 706 -14.17 8.63 7.13
CA GLN A 706 -14.09 9.40 5.89
C GLN A 706 -14.38 10.89 6.12
N LEU A 707 -15.38 11.23 6.94
CA LEU A 707 -15.67 12.62 7.29
C LEU A 707 -14.49 13.28 8.01
N VAL A 708 -13.90 12.61 9.00
CA VAL A 708 -12.74 13.14 9.72
C VAL A 708 -11.52 13.26 8.78
N LYS A 709 -11.29 12.26 7.92
CA LYS A 709 -10.25 12.31 6.89
C LYS A 709 -10.42 13.50 5.95
N PHE A 710 -11.64 13.72 5.46
CA PHE A 710 -11.97 14.88 4.65
C PHE A 710 -11.74 16.20 5.40
N TRP A 711 -12.10 16.25 6.69
CA TRP A 711 -12.04 17.47 7.51
C TRP A 711 -10.61 17.85 7.89
N VAL A 712 -9.82 16.91 8.41
CA VAL A 712 -8.50 17.20 9.00
C VAL A 712 -7.34 16.52 8.27
N GLY A 713 -7.59 15.62 7.32
CA GLY A 713 -6.55 14.96 6.53
C GLY A 713 -6.21 13.53 6.97
N TRP A 714 -6.84 13.00 8.02
CA TRP A 714 -6.67 11.60 8.48
C TRP A 714 -7.87 11.12 9.30
N GLU A 715 -7.91 9.84 9.68
CA GLU A 715 -9.06 9.21 10.34
C GLU A 715 -9.15 9.47 11.86
N LEU A 716 -8.24 10.27 12.42
CA LEU A 716 -8.16 10.59 13.85
C LEU A 716 -8.80 11.95 14.18
N PRO A 717 -9.83 12.01 15.05
CA PRO A 717 -10.40 13.27 15.51
C PRO A 717 -9.37 14.09 16.26
N MET A 718 -9.32 15.39 15.96
CA MET A 718 -8.46 16.34 16.65
C MET A 718 -9.32 17.24 17.54
N LYS A 719 -8.73 17.91 18.52
CA LYS A 719 -9.45 18.94 19.28
C LYS A 719 -9.72 20.16 18.39
N GLU A 720 -10.67 20.99 18.80
CA GLU A 720 -10.94 22.28 18.17
C GLU A 720 -11.32 22.20 16.68
N MET A 721 -12.05 21.15 16.29
CA MET A 721 -12.54 20.98 14.93
C MET A 721 -13.69 21.95 14.65
N GLN A 722 -13.44 23.00 13.86
CA GLN A 722 -14.39 24.08 13.66
C GLN A 722 -15.36 23.80 12.51
N VAL A 723 -16.65 24.07 12.72
CA VAL A 723 -17.66 24.09 11.66
C VAL A 723 -17.97 25.54 11.30
N LYS A 724 -17.97 25.85 9.99
CA LYS A 724 -18.42 27.14 9.47
C LYS A 724 -19.48 26.92 8.41
N VAL A 725 -20.56 27.69 8.46
CA VAL A 725 -21.61 27.65 7.43
C VAL A 725 -21.38 28.81 6.48
N VAL A 726 -21.25 28.52 5.20
CA VAL A 726 -20.80 29.48 4.18
C VAL A 726 -21.70 29.47 2.94
N GLN A 727 -21.62 30.53 2.15
CA GLN A 727 -22.19 30.53 0.80
C GLN A 727 -21.23 29.80 -0.14
N ALA A 728 -21.52 28.54 -0.44
CA ALA A 728 -20.74 27.68 -1.34
C ALA A 728 -21.64 26.66 -2.04
N GLU A 729 -21.12 26.02 -3.07
CA GLU A 729 -21.82 24.95 -3.80
C GLU A 729 -21.65 23.58 -3.15
N SER A 730 -20.48 23.30 -2.57
CA SER A 730 -20.13 21.99 -2.01
C SER A 730 -19.44 22.11 -0.64
N PRO A 731 -19.56 21.11 0.23
CA PRO A 731 -18.73 20.99 1.43
C PRO A 731 -17.25 21.04 1.07
N THR A 732 -16.49 21.83 1.82
CA THR A 732 -15.03 21.94 1.65
C THR A 732 -14.35 21.93 3.01
N SER A 733 -13.06 21.61 3.05
CA SER A 733 -12.27 21.63 4.27
C SER A 733 -11.01 22.47 4.11
N SER A 734 -10.64 23.17 5.18
CA SER A 734 -9.27 23.65 5.36
C SER A 734 -8.60 22.75 6.38
N THR A 735 -7.98 21.69 5.89
CA THR A 735 -7.45 20.62 6.74
C THR A 735 -6.37 21.12 7.68
N CYS A 736 -5.50 22.03 7.24
CA CYS A 736 -4.48 22.68 8.08
C CYS A 736 -5.08 23.44 9.27
N PHE A 737 -6.24 24.08 9.09
CA PHE A 737 -6.92 24.88 10.12
C PHE A 737 -8.03 24.12 10.85
N CYS A 738 -8.25 22.84 10.52
CA CYS A 738 -9.31 22.02 11.08
C CYS A 738 -10.72 22.60 10.88
N ILE A 739 -10.95 23.31 9.77
CA ILE A 739 -12.23 23.97 9.47
C ILE A 739 -12.99 23.17 8.42
N LEU A 740 -14.21 22.75 8.75
CA LEU A 740 -15.18 22.21 7.80
C LEU A 740 -16.16 23.31 7.40
N ARG A 741 -16.21 23.62 6.12
CA ARG A 741 -17.13 24.60 5.54
C ARG A 741 -18.32 23.89 4.92
N LEU A 742 -19.50 24.18 5.43
CA LEU A 742 -20.76 23.58 4.98
C LEU A 742 -21.63 24.62 4.24
N PRO A 743 -22.12 24.30 3.03
CA PRO A 743 -23.02 25.19 2.31
C PRO A 743 -24.32 25.53 3.05
N ALA A 744 -24.71 26.81 3.00
CA ALA A 744 -25.93 27.32 3.62
C ALA A 744 -27.23 26.91 2.90
N HIS A 745 -27.13 26.54 1.62
CA HIS A 745 -28.30 26.36 0.73
C HIS A 745 -29.12 25.08 1.01
N TYR A 746 -28.65 24.14 1.84
CA TYR A 746 -29.42 22.93 2.12
C TYR A 746 -30.67 23.22 2.96
N THR A 747 -31.81 22.77 2.44
CA THR A 747 -33.13 22.90 3.08
C THR A 747 -33.64 21.59 3.68
N THR A 748 -33.05 20.45 3.31
CA THR A 748 -33.43 19.11 3.79
C THR A 748 -32.20 18.31 4.19
N TYR A 749 -32.38 17.45 5.20
CA TYR A 749 -31.31 16.56 5.68
C TYR A 749 -30.87 15.56 4.62
N ASP A 750 -31.79 15.00 3.84
CA ASP A 750 -31.46 13.96 2.86
C ASP A 750 -30.59 14.52 1.72
N HIS A 751 -30.85 15.76 1.30
CA HIS A 751 -30.01 16.43 0.30
C HIS A 751 -28.61 16.72 0.86
N PHE A 752 -28.53 17.27 2.07
CA PHE A 752 -27.26 17.49 2.78
C PHE A 752 -26.46 16.19 2.92
N LYS A 753 -27.09 15.14 3.44
CA LYS A 753 -26.46 13.84 3.69
C LYS A 753 -25.88 13.26 2.40
N LYS A 754 -26.68 13.21 1.34
CA LYS A 754 -26.24 12.63 0.06
C LYS A 754 -25.06 13.40 -0.51
N HIS A 755 -25.09 14.74 -0.46
CA HIS A 755 -24.00 15.56 -1.00
C HIS A 755 -22.73 15.43 -0.13
N LEU A 756 -22.88 15.42 1.21
CA LEU A 756 -21.76 15.20 2.12
C LEU A 756 -21.10 13.83 1.89
N GLU A 757 -21.88 12.75 1.75
CA GLU A 757 -21.37 11.40 1.48
C GLU A 757 -20.56 11.33 0.18
N ILE A 758 -20.97 12.08 -0.86
CA ILE A 758 -20.21 12.17 -2.11
C ILE A 758 -18.87 12.89 -1.88
N CYS A 759 -18.87 14.01 -1.15
CA CYS A 759 -17.67 14.80 -0.93
C CYS A 759 -16.64 14.09 -0.05
N ILE A 760 -17.07 13.43 1.03
CA ILE A 760 -16.13 12.72 1.92
C ILE A 760 -15.50 11.49 1.25
N ALA A 761 -16.16 10.94 0.23
CA ALA A 761 -15.64 9.82 -0.56
C ALA A 761 -14.52 10.21 -1.52
N THR A 762 -14.26 11.50 -1.77
CA THR A 762 -13.15 11.96 -2.63
C THR A 762 -11.84 12.18 -1.87
N SER A 763 -11.80 11.92 -0.57
CA SER A 763 -10.61 12.14 0.27
C SER A 763 -9.36 11.33 -0.14
N ASP A 764 -9.52 10.33 -1.01
CA ASP A 764 -8.41 9.53 -1.56
C ASP A 764 -7.80 10.10 -2.86
N VAL A 765 -8.41 11.12 -3.48
CA VAL A 765 -7.92 11.73 -4.74
C VAL A 765 -7.27 13.10 -4.56
N GLY A 766 -7.14 13.61 -3.32
CA GLY A 766 -6.55 14.92 -3.01
C GLY A 766 -7.53 15.90 -2.38
N PHE A 767 -7.05 17.06 -1.94
CA PHE A 767 -7.88 18.08 -1.30
C PHE A 767 -8.58 18.94 -2.35
N GLY A 768 -9.92 18.91 -2.39
CA GLY A 768 -10.70 19.86 -3.20
C GLY A 768 -11.00 19.44 -4.64
N LEU A 769 -10.76 18.18 -5.02
CA LEU A 769 -11.26 17.60 -6.28
C LEU A 769 -12.65 16.97 -6.01
N VAL A 770 -13.71 17.76 -6.17
CA VAL A 770 -15.10 17.28 -6.31
C VAL A 770 -15.64 17.72 -7.66
#